data_AF-H3HDX6-F1
#
_entry.id   AF-H3HDX6-F1
#
_cell.length_a   1.000
_cell.length_b   1.000
_cell.length_c   1.000
_cell.angle_alpha   90.00
_cell.angle_beta   90.00
_cell.angle_gamma   90.00
#
_symmetry.space_group_name_H-M   'P 1'
#
loop_
_entity.id
_entity.type
_entity.pdbx_description
1 polymer ?
#
loop_
_entity_poly.entity_id
_entity_poly.type
_entity_poly.pdbx_seq_one_letter_code
_entity_poly.pdbx_strand_id
1 'polypeptide(L)'
;MKFEAKIRMKQVKLRTKGNTFSREQVLALLTEEAVQGAQKEVENRFREMEEEFGYLKHAEALKLHHTEVKYLQEDIAKGLVNQLVHAKQESASVGSLLETIAVNEEKARQNTEAKKRKREGTDHPPPEVPETDIGEQVEKHFIDEEAAAARHYRANKRKEHMLHGRFPPELYASGLTLDEMSLQMVLAFPDPPLTTLQDRLKQVCAGMTDFKLAEFLQELPSKRHICDYVTAFRRLDGSYDTEAMETDLYEHFRMIRGSPELAAALVSIFDSDLEFGLTQALLNTIQEENEQILGQMIATESHKVASENTLVMEKRLIRMGYKKQRRRKALDAHNRLVQAMKAWKEAEWSLLETERSQLKVRPSYPILPAHRTRWSERFHNALQLDEADSDQIQAKYTEILQVCQDFIDTASAIALVLVREFYLPARDKSILPATESPIDGRKDNIRRTSRLKYEAHDILFKVCTDDHGRFENSHEFAAKAGGHEVRNSAIYLRELSGHGNVRIPLQCTVDFQGFRVLCSSKLPIEVVAWTESGDIQRVSKQLVHGSDNRGKTVTFQNKELDEALASVASRLNLSRHSARGYEDLTSKSINAAADMLGYLNGQKQLVLVNFARAMPPEDPDVTPHLLQSTRGMTILWRQLRPELVKSFKTPLSPDALSSLTYRTPDWQTQALGVEEATKYLVKQVVPLFAVQLSQKREYFDSPEFDLVKEMHRHGINVRHLGLLRSQFLFKLSGTATLQYSTAEIQTTQDFTRELERGAHVYINGRVSTVSRDRSHRFDATCITLTTTHTGDSIQNVAVYGGRLDCRERSDTLRRFLLGEMVARTFKNVVRHLMRQAAKANSTGLTPMLHKHILIQSLNLLSGSRRGSEALWKTHIFEGIRARFGLRAVSEVDKQNLRRQLLPVLEYIVRRVVAMLAIPITPLCLERVGQHPDCYTFVLDDLVPSGDHYRVKHNVAMLYFSMASLLLLQATCDSIDGACKMERVEMDGEQQRNDADLNGPLTCHIEQSIHDSTEADELALLRAENALLKKKVKALEKARGDKPGLKLVIDEKEIQQIDILLKKAEDAKMEAMNYAASTSREKLGQDVRVLQTILQK
;
A
#
# COMPACT_ATOMS: atom_id res chain seq x y z
N MET A 1 27.34 -31.10 12.94
CA MET A 1 28.51 -31.76 12.29
C MET A 1 29.81 -30.93 12.27
N LYS A 2 29.81 -29.59 12.12
CA LYS A 2 31.06 -28.82 11.93
C LYS A 2 31.99 -28.70 13.17
N PHE A 3 31.49 -28.83 14.40
CA PHE A 3 32.28 -28.60 15.62
C PHE A 3 33.07 -29.84 16.08
N GLU A 4 32.48 -31.04 16.02
CA GLU A 4 33.18 -32.28 16.35
C GLU A 4 34.36 -32.57 15.44
N ALA A 5 34.24 -32.25 14.14
CA ALA A 5 35.34 -32.36 13.20
C ALA A 5 36.52 -31.48 13.61
N LYS A 6 36.29 -30.26 14.12
CA LYS A 6 37.35 -29.34 14.58
C LYS A 6 38.09 -29.89 15.82
N ILE A 7 37.38 -30.46 16.78
CA ILE A 7 38.00 -31.07 17.99
C ILE A 7 38.89 -32.25 17.57
N ARG A 8 38.38 -33.16 16.72
CA ARG A 8 39.17 -34.29 16.21
C ARG A 8 40.40 -33.84 15.42
N MET A 9 40.26 -32.83 14.57
CA MET A 9 41.36 -32.30 13.77
C MET A 9 42.45 -31.64 14.64
N LYS A 10 42.06 -30.89 15.69
CA LYS A 10 43.00 -30.31 16.66
C LYS A 10 43.68 -31.39 17.51
N GLN A 11 42.94 -32.43 17.91
CA GLN A 11 43.48 -33.57 18.65
C GLN A 11 44.52 -34.34 17.82
N VAL A 12 44.27 -34.56 16.53
CA VAL A 12 45.24 -35.17 15.60
C VAL A 12 46.49 -34.30 15.46
N LYS A 13 46.33 -32.97 15.30
CA LYS A 13 47.46 -32.03 15.20
C LYS A 13 48.32 -31.95 16.47
N LEU A 14 47.71 -32.05 17.65
CA LEU A 14 48.46 -32.07 18.91
C LEU A 14 49.19 -33.40 19.09
N ARG A 15 48.58 -34.50 18.63
CA ARG A 15 49.19 -35.85 18.65
C ARG A 15 50.40 -35.96 17.73
N THR A 16 50.37 -35.35 16.54
CA THR A 16 51.55 -35.31 15.65
C THR A 16 52.70 -34.49 16.23
N LYS A 17 52.42 -33.58 17.17
CA LYS A 17 53.41 -32.82 17.93
C LYS A 17 53.85 -33.50 19.24
N GLY A 18 53.46 -34.75 19.47
CA GLY A 18 53.86 -35.53 20.65
C GLY A 18 52.99 -35.30 21.89
N ASN A 19 51.91 -34.51 21.79
CA ASN A 19 51.01 -34.23 22.91
C ASN A 19 49.74 -35.08 22.83
N THR A 20 49.50 -35.91 23.84
CA THR A 20 48.29 -36.76 23.92
C THR A 20 47.29 -36.17 24.92
N PHE A 21 46.27 -35.48 24.40
CA PHE A 21 45.22 -34.86 25.21
C PHE A 21 43.86 -35.55 25.04
N SER A 22 43.07 -35.55 26.12
CA SER A 22 41.68 -36.02 26.10
C SER A 22 40.79 -35.07 25.31
N ARG A 23 39.60 -35.55 24.90
CA ARG A 23 38.61 -34.74 24.17
C ARG A 23 38.22 -33.48 24.96
N GLU A 24 38.06 -33.61 26.27
CA GLU A 24 37.69 -32.52 27.18
C GLU A 24 38.80 -31.48 27.30
N GLN A 25 40.07 -31.92 27.35
CA GLN A 25 41.23 -31.03 27.38
C GLN A 25 41.39 -30.25 26.07
N VAL A 26 41.16 -30.89 24.91
CA VAL A 26 41.19 -30.21 23.61
C VAL A 26 40.04 -29.21 23.47
N LEU A 27 38.87 -29.55 24.02
CA LEU A 27 37.74 -28.62 24.05
C LEU A 27 38.06 -27.40 24.92
N ALA A 28 38.62 -27.61 26.12
CA ALA A 28 39.03 -26.53 27.03
C ALA A 28 40.05 -25.58 26.37
N LEU A 29 41.03 -26.13 25.65
CA LEU A 29 42.00 -25.34 24.88
C LEU A 29 41.34 -24.53 23.76
N LEU A 30 40.39 -25.11 23.03
CA LEU A 30 39.67 -24.41 21.96
C LEU A 30 38.72 -23.33 22.49
N THR A 31 38.12 -23.54 23.66
CA THR A 31 37.29 -22.52 24.31
C THR A 31 38.14 -21.36 24.82
N GLU A 32 39.31 -21.64 25.41
CA GLU A 32 40.22 -20.59 25.87
C GLU A 32 40.77 -19.77 24.69
N GLU A 33 41.20 -20.43 23.60
CA GLU A 33 41.64 -19.75 22.36
C GLU A 33 40.55 -18.83 21.79
N ALA A 34 39.28 -19.25 21.87
CA ALA A 34 38.15 -18.44 21.39
C ALA A 34 37.83 -17.25 22.32
N VAL A 35 37.93 -17.45 23.65
CA VAL A 35 37.72 -16.39 24.63
C VAL A 35 38.82 -15.32 24.51
N GLN A 36 40.08 -15.72 24.37
CA GLN A 36 41.19 -14.79 24.15
C GLN A 36 41.05 -14.04 22.82
N GLY A 37 40.59 -14.71 21.76
CA GLY A 37 40.29 -14.07 20.48
C GLY A 37 39.20 -12.99 20.59
N ALA A 38 38.11 -13.29 21.31
CA ALA A 38 37.04 -12.33 21.55
C ALA A 38 37.48 -11.17 22.45
N GLN A 39 38.28 -11.42 23.49
CA GLN A 39 38.85 -10.37 24.34
C GLN A 39 39.71 -9.40 23.53
N LYS A 40 40.54 -9.92 22.61
CA LYS A 40 41.39 -9.10 21.74
C LYS A 40 40.58 -8.22 20.77
N GLU A 41 39.47 -8.74 20.25
CA GLU A 41 38.56 -7.96 19.38
C GLU A 41 37.89 -6.82 20.14
N VAL A 42 37.48 -7.07 21.38
CA VAL A 42 36.91 -6.05 22.26
C VAL A 42 37.93 -4.97 22.58
N GLU A 43 39.18 -5.34 22.89
CA GLU A 43 40.27 -4.37 23.14
C GLU A 43 40.58 -3.49 21.91
N ASN A 44 40.57 -4.08 20.71
CA ASN A 44 40.77 -3.31 19.48
C ASN A 44 39.65 -2.28 19.28
N ARG A 45 38.39 -2.63 19.55
CA ARG A 45 37.26 -1.70 19.48
C ARG A 45 37.32 -0.59 20.52
N PHE A 46 37.78 -0.89 21.73
CA PHE A 46 38.00 0.15 22.74
C PHE A 46 39.09 1.13 22.30
N ARG A 47 40.17 0.63 21.67
CA ARG A 47 41.23 1.48 21.13
C ARG A 47 40.75 2.34 19.96
N GLU A 48 39.93 1.79 19.07
CA GLU A 48 39.27 2.55 17.98
C GLU A 48 38.39 3.67 18.55
N MET A 49 37.60 3.39 19.61
CA MET A 49 36.84 4.44 20.30
C MET A 49 37.75 5.50 20.95
N GLU A 50 38.85 5.12 21.59
CA GLU A 50 39.79 6.09 22.20
C GLU A 50 40.43 7.01 21.15
N GLU A 51 40.68 6.51 19.94
CA GLU A 51 41.12 7.30 18.78
C GLU A 51 40.02 8.23 18.26
N GLU A 52 38.77 7.74 18.16
CA GLU A 52 37.62 8.54 17.71
C GLU A 52 37.26 9.68 18.68
N PHE A 53 37.40 9.46 19.98
CA PHE A 53 37.11 10.46 21.02
C PHE A 53 38.30 11.37 21.35
N GLY A 54 39.47 11.15 20.72
CA GLY A 54 40.64 12.04 20.84
C GLY A 54 41.46 11.88 22.12
N TYR A 55 41.28 10.79 22.86
CA TYR A 55 42.03 10.50 24.10
C TYR A 55 43.43 9.92 23.82
N LEU A 56 43.65 9.28 22.67
CA LEU A 56 44.96 8.81 22.21
C LEU A 56 45.23 9.27 20.78
N LYS A 57 46.44 9.76 20.50
CA LYS A 57 46.86 10.06 19.13
C LYS A 57 47.22 8.76 18.42
N HIS A 58 46.71 8.58 17.20
CA HIS A 58 46.91 7.36 16.38
C HIS A 58 48.39 6.92 16.26
N ALA A 59 49.33 7.87 16.21
CA ALA A 59 50.77 7.59 16.15
C ALA A 59 51.36 6.97 17.45
N GLU A 60 50.72 7.20 18.60
CA GLU A 60 51.09 6.65 19.90
C GLU A 60 50.40 5.30 20.14
N ALA A 61 49.16 5.13 19.68
CA ALA A 61 48.40 3.88 19.75
C ALA A 61 49.07 2.70 19.02
N LEU A 62 49.79 2.99 17.92
CA LEU A 62 50.55 2.01 17.14
C LEU A 62 51.81 1.49 17.86
N LYS A 63 52.31 2.21 18.89
CA LYS A 63 53.54 1.84 19.61
C LYS A 63 53.31 1.09 20.91
N LEU A 64 52.06 1.08 21.42
CA LEU A 64 51.70 0.47 22.70
C LEU A 64 51.39 -1.03 22.55
N HIS A 65 52.05 -1.86 23.37
CA HIS A 65 51.80 -3.30 23.40
C HIS A 65 50.41 -3.58 23.96
N HIS A 66 49.73 -4.61 23.43
CA HIS A 66 48.30 -4.86 23.69
C HIS A 66 48.04 -5.28 25.15
N THR A 67 49.11 -5.59 25.87
CA THR A 67 49.11 -6.03 27.27
C THR A 67 49.43 -4.92 28.27
N GLU A 68 49.83 -3.72 27.83
CA GLU A 68 50.18 -2.61 28.73
C GLU A 68 48.95 -1.78 29.12
N VAL A 69 48.39 -2.07 30.29
CA VAL A 69 47.24 -1.38 30.91
C VAL A 69 47.69 -0.31 31.92
N LYS A 70 49.00 -0.05 32.03
CA LYS A 70 49.58 0.81 33.08
C LYS A 70 49.08 2.25 33.06
N TYR A 71 48.71 2.78 31.90
CA TYR A 71 48.23 4.17 31.76
C TYR A 71 46.80 4.37 32.30
N LEU A 72 46.02 3.30 32.47
CA LEU A 72 44.66 3.35 33.04
C LEU A 72 44.64 3.28 34.59
N GLN A 73 45.81 3.15 35.22
CA GLN A 73 45.93 2.99 36.68
C GLN A 73 45.68 4.29 37.46
N GLU A 74 45.75 5.46 36.82
CA GLU A 74 45.60 6.76 37.50
C GLU A 74 44.13 7.23 37.59
N ASP A 75 43.26 6.88 36.62
CA ASP A 75 41.90 7.44 36.51
C ASP A 75 40.74 6.44 36.72
N ILE A 76 41.01 5.13 36.77
CA ILE A 76 39.96 4.10 36.96
C ILE A 76 40.04 3.49 38.35
N ALA A 77 38.88 3.32 39.00
CA ALA A 77 38.77 2.69 40.32
C ALA A 77 39.54 1.34 40.35
N LYS A 78 40.52 1.23 41.26
CA LYS A 78 41.42 0.04 41.41
C LYS A 78 40.68 -1.30 41.45
N GLY A 79 39.42 -1.33 41.90
CA GLY A 79 38.57 -2.53 41.90
C GLY A 79 38.20 -3.04 40.51
N LEU A 80 37.95 -2.16 39.54
CA LEU A 80 37.60 -2.53 38.17
C LEU A 80 38.81 -3.09 37.41
N VAL A 81 39.99 -2.48 37.64
CA VAL A 81 41.26 -2.95 37.09
C VAL A 81 41.59 -4.35 37.61
N ASN A 82 41.36 -4.62 38.89
CA ASN A 82 41.56 -5.96 39.46
C ASN A 82 40.60 -7.01 38.88
N GLN A 83 39.34 -6.66 38.62
CA GLN A 83 38.39 -7.57 37.96
C GLN A 83 38.79 -7.86 36.51
N LEU A 84 39.31 -6.87 35.79
CA LEU A 84 39.76 -7.02 34.41
C LEU A 84 41.05 -7.85 34.33
N VAL A 85 41.99 -7.65 35.26
CA VAL A 85 43.18 -8.51 35.41
C VAL A 85 42.78 -9.95 35.74
N HIS A 86 41.78 -10.16 36.60
CA HIS A 86 41.30 -11.50 36.94
C HIS A 86 40.55 -12.19 35.78
N ALA A 87 39.87 -11.41 34.92
CA ALA A 87 39.24 -11.90 33.70
C ALA A 87 40.25 -12.25 32.58
N LYS A 88 41.49 -11.76 32.68
CA LYS A 88 42.61 -12.05 31.77
C LYS A 88 43.46 -13.24 32.21
N GLN A 89 43.28 -13.74 33.44
CA GLN A 89 44.02 -14.91 33.91
C GLN A 89 43.45 -16.17 33.28
N GLU A 90 44.30 -16.90 32.55
CA GLU A 90 43.97 -18.22 32.02
C GLU A 90 43.59 -19.16 33.17
N SER A 91 42.66 -20.09 32.91
CA SER A 91 42.35 -21.10 33.90
C SER A 91 43.59 -21.93 34.23
N ALA A 92 43.85 -22.18 35.52
CA ALA A 92 45.07 -22.87 35.99
C ALA A 92 45.26 -24.27 35.35
N SER A 93 44.17 -24.94 34.95
CA SER A 93 44.20 -26.22 34.25
C SER A 93 44.64 -26.10 32.80
N VAL A 94 44.31 -25.01 32.10
CA VAL A 94 44.73 -24.74 30.72
C VAL A 94 46.17 -24.21 30.66
N GLY A 95 46.58 -23.39 31.63
CA GLY A 95 47.96 -22.90 31.72
C GLY A 95 49.00 -24.03 31.81
N SER A 96 48.73 -25.06 32.64
CA SER A 96 49.59 -26.25 32.75
C SER A 96 49.65 -27.06 31.42
N LEU A 97 48.55 -27.12 30.66
CA LEU A 97 48.52 -27.78 29.36
C LEU A 97 49.34 -27.01 28.31
N LEU A 98 49.26 -25.67 28.29
CA LEU A 98 50.02 -24.81 27.38
C LEU A 98 51.52 -24.87 27.67
N GLU A 99 51.91 -24.90 28.94
CA GLU A 99 53.30 -25.04 29.36
C GLU A 99 53.89 -26.40 28.93
N THR A 100 53.10 -27.47 29.05
CA THR A 100 53.46 -28.81 28.56
C THR A 100 53.64 -28.84 27.03
N ILE A 101 52.77 -28.15 26.29
CA ILE A 101 52.89 -28.01 24.83
C ILE A 101 54.17 -27.26 24.47
N ALA A 102 54.46 -26.15 25.15
CA ALA A 102 55.65 -25.32 24.91
C ALA A 102 56.95 -26.10 25.18
N VAL A 103 57.03 -26.84 26.28
CA VAL A 103 58.20 -27.69 26.61
C VAL A 103 58.43 -28.77 25.55
N ASN A 104 57.36 -29.38 25.03
CA ASN A 104 57.48 -30.42 24.01
C ASN A 104 57.83 -29.87 22.62
N GLU A 105 57.35 -28.67 22.27
CA GLU A 105 57.76 -27.97 21.05
C GLU A 105 59.22 -27.51 21.11
N GLU A 106 59.71 -27.07 22.27
CA GLU A 106 61.11 -26.69 22.47
C GLU A 106 62.05 -27.91 22.37
N LYS A 107 61.66 -29.06 22.94
CA LYS A 107 62.36 -30.34 22.74
C LYS A 107 62.38 -30.78 21.28
N ALA A 108 61.30 -30.54 20.53
CA ALA A 108 61.24 -30.84 19.09
C ALA A 108 62.17 -29.95 18.27
N ARG A 109 62.29 -28.65 18.62
CA ARG A 109 63.24 -27.70 18.01
C ARG A 109 64.69 -28.09 18.30
N GLN A 110 65.02 -28.41 19.55
CA GLN A 110 66.37 -28.85 19.92
C GLN A 110 66.78 -30.15 19.21
N ASN A 111 65.84 -31.10 19.02
CA ASN A 111 66.08 -32.33 18.26
C ASN A 111 66.25 -32.08 16.74
N THR A 112 65.59 -31.08 16.18
CA THR A 112 65.77 -30.70 14.76
C THR A 112 67.07 -29.94 14.54
N GLU A 113 67.50 -29.10 15.49
CA GLU A 113 68.81 -28.45 15.47
C GLU A 113 69.97 -29.44 15.67
N ALA A 114 69.80 -30.45 16.53
CA ALA A 114 70.77 -31.54 16.69
C ALA A 114 70.89 -32.41 15.42
N LYS A 115 69.80 -32.61 14.66
CA LYS A 115 69.82 -33.26 13.34
C LYS A 115 70.47 -32.39 12.25
N LYS A 116 70.37 -31.06 12.36
CA LYS A 116 71.08 -30.12 11.47
C LYS A 116 72.59 -30.15 11.70
N ARG A 117 73.04 -30.18 12.96
CA ARG A 117 74.47 -30.29 13.32
C ARG A 117 75.11 -31.64 12.98
N LYS A 118 74.31 -32.72 12.85
CA LYS A 118 74.78 -34.04 12.36
C LYS A 118 74.89 -34.14 10.83
N ARG A 119 74.48 -33.12 10.06
CA ARG A 119 74.54 -33.09 8.59
C ARG A 119 75.70 -32.24 8.02
N GLU A 120 76.53 -31.62 8.87
CA GLU A 120 77.67 -30.77 8.45
C GLU A 120 79.03 -31.51 8.46
N GLY A 121 79.06 -32.82 8.20
CA GLY A 121 80.31 -33.57 8.18
C GLY A 121 80.25 -34.82 7.30
N THR A 122 80.15 -34.64 5.98
CA THR A 122 80.63 -35.57 4.95
C THR A 122 80.49 -34.89 3.57
N ASP A 123 81.62 -34.53 2.96
CA ASP A 123 81.74 -34.07 1.57
C ASP A 123 81.49 -35.23 0.60
N HIS A 124 80.62 -35.06 -0.40
CA HIS A 124 80.77 -35.55 -1.78
C HIS A 124 79.72 -34.92 -2.72
N PRO A 125 80.07 -34.66 -4.00
CA PRO A 125 79.32 -33.80 -4.92
C PRO A 125 78.10 -34.51 -5.57
N PRO A 126 77.05 -33.77 -6.00
CA PRO A 126 75.86 -34.35 -6.61
C PRO A 126 76.02 -34.60 -8.12
N PRO A 127 75.47 -35.71 -8.65
CA PRO A 127 75.41 -35.95 -10.09
C PRO A 127 74.19 -35.29 -10.76
N GLU A 128 74.39 -35.10 -12.05
CA GLU A 128 73.60 -34.51 -13.13
C GLU A 128 72.08 -34.74 -13.14
N VAL A 129 71.37 -33.68 -13.58
CA VAL A 129 69.95 -33.65 -13.96
C VAL A 129 69.83 -34.08 -15.42
N PRO A 130 68.94 -35.02 -15.81
CA PRO A 130 68.51 -35.16 -17.18
C PRO A 130 67.24 -34.33 -17.45
N GLU A 131 67.34 -33.45 -18.44
CA GLU A 131 66.22 -32.83 -19.14
C GLU A 131 65.43 -33.89 -19.92
N THR A 132 64.09 -33.82 -19.88
CA THR A 132 63.24 -34.27 -20.98
C THR A 132 62.00 -33.38 -21.10
N ASP A 133 62.02 -32.54 -22.14
CA ASP A 133 60.87 -31.97 -22.82
C ASP A 133 59.96 -33.07 -23.36
N ILE A 134 58.68 -33.12 -22.98
CA ILE A 134 57.59 -33.58 -23.84
C ILE A 134 56.28 -32.85 -23.48
N GLY A 135 55.89 -31.91 -24.36
CA GLY A 135 54.54 -31.67 -24.87
C GLY A 135 53.36 -31.57 -23.89
N GLU A 136 52.82 -30.36 -23.75
CA GLU A 136 51.44 -30.12 -23.32
C GLU A 136 50.44 -30.85 -24.24
N GLN A 137 50.00 -32.03 -23.80
CA GLN A 137 48.72 -32.58 -24.23
C GLN A 137 47.68 -32.20 -23.19
N VAL A 138 46.72 -31.39 -23.62
CA VAL A 138 45.49 -31.06 -22.92
C VAL A 138 44.80 -32.38 -22.54
N GLU A 139 44.91 -32.78 -21.27
CA GLU A 139 44.07 -33.83 -20.68
C GLU A 139 42.62 -33.36 -20.75
N LYS A 140 41.90 -33.88 -21.75
CA LYS A 140 40.44 -33.90 -21.73
C LYS A 140 40.02 -34.69 -20.49
N HIS A 141 39.51 -33.99 -19.49
CA HIS A 141 38.79 -34.60 -18.38
C HIS A 141 37.77 -35.62 -18.92
N PHE A 142 38.01 -36.90 -18.66
CA PHE A 142 36.96 -37.91 -18.67
C PHE A 142 35.87 -37.45 -17.69
N ILE A 143 34.72 -37.05 -18.21
CA ILE A 143 33.53 -36.86 -17.39
C ILE A 143 33.13 -38.25 -16.93
N ASP A 144 33.32 -38.53 -15.65
CA ASP A 144 32.88 -39.74 -14.98
C ASP A 144 31.36 -39.92 -15.23
N GLU A 145 30.99 -40.86 -16.12
CA GLU A 145 29.62 -41.04 -16.61
C GLU A 145 28.65 -41.36 -15.45
N GLU A 146 29.13 -42.07 -14.42
CA GLU A 146 28.37 -42.37 -13.20
C GLU A 146 28.08 -41.09 -12.39
N ALA A 147 29.06 -40.19 -12.27
CA ALA A 147 28.86 -38.92 -11.58
C ALA A 147 27.90 -38.00 -12.36
N ALA A 148 27.94 -38.04 -13.69
CA ALA A 148 26.99 -37.31 -14.54
C ALA A 148 25.57 -37.87 -14.41
N ALA A 149 25.41 -39.20 -14.44
CA ALA A 149 24.13 -39.88 -14.24
C ALA A 149 23.55 -39.60 -12.83
N ALA A 150 24.38 -39.63 -11.78
CA ALA A 150 23.97 -39.31 -10.42
C ALA A 150 23.53 -37.84 -10.26
N ARG A 151 24.21 -36.90 -10.94
CA ARG A 151 23.78 -35.49 -11.00
C ARG A 151 22.44 -35.34 -11.71
N HIS A 152 22.25 -36.04 -12.83
CA HIS A 152 21.00 -36.01 -13.59
C HIS A 152 19.82 -36.59 -12.79
N TYR A 153 20.04 -37.71 -12.10
CA TYR A 153 19.05 -38.32 -11.21
C TYR A 153 18.65 -37.38 -10.07
N ARG A 154 19.62 -36.74 -9.39
CA ARG A 154 19.34 -35.74 -8.34
C ARG A 154 18.59 -34.53 -8.88
N ALA A 155 18.96 -34.03 -10.05
CA ALA A 155 18.26 -32.91 -10.68
C ALA A 155 16.81 -33.26 -11.04
N ASN A 156 16.57 -34.46 -11.59
CA ASN A 156 15.22 -34.94 -11.86
C ASN A 156 14.39 -35.10 -10.57
N LYS A 157 14.98 -35.67 -9.52
CA LYS A 157 14.34 -35.79 -8.20
C LYS A 157 14.00 -34.42 -7.60
N ARG A 158 14.87 -33.41 -7.76
CA ARG A 158 14.56 -32.03 -7.36
C ARG A 158 13.40 -31.45 -8.15
N LYS A 159 13.36 -31.64 -9.47
CA LYS A 159 12.26 -31.16 -10.32
C LYS A 159 10.93 -31.82 -9.92
N GLU A 160 10.95 -33.11 -9.62
CA GLU A 160 9.78 -33.85 -9.11
C GLU A 160 9.27 -33.25 -7.79
N HIS A 161 10.15 -33.06 -6.80
CA HIS A 161 9.77 -32.44 -5.53
C HIS A 161 9.24 -31.01 -5.70
N MET A 162 9.79 -30.22 -6.63
CA MET A 162 9.27 -28.88 -6.95
C MET A 162 7.83 -28.92 -7.48
N LEU A 163 7.48 -29.91 -8.31
CA LEU A 163 6.12 -30.07 -8.83
C LEU A 163 5.13 -30.29 -7.68
N HIS A 164 5.52 -31.08 -6.68
CA HIS A 164 4.76 -31.26 -5.44
C HIS A 164 4.84 -30.08 -4.47
N GLY A 165 5.61 -29.03 -4.76
CA GLY A 165 5.80 -27.87 -3.87
C GLY A 165 6.65 -28.17 -2.62
N ARG A 166 7.41 -29.27 -2.63
CA ARG A 166 8.22 -29.72 -1.48
C ARG A 166 9.68 -29.33 -1.65
N PHE A 167 10.29 -28.82 -0.59
CA PHE A 167 11.69 -28.37 -0.60
C PHE A 167 12.51 -28.95 0.57
N PRO A 168 12.70 -30.29 0.66
CA PRO A 168 13.51 -30.92 1.70
C PRO A 168 14.95 -30.39 1.73
N PRO A 169 15.46 -29.85 2.86
CA PRO A 169 16.77 -29.20 2.93
C PRO A 169 17.93 -30.05 2.41
N GLU A 170 17.88 -31.36 2.65
CA GLU A 170 18.91 -32.32 2.24
C GLU A 170 19.11 -32.38 0.72
N LEU A 171 18.04 -32.24 -0.07
CA LEU A 171 18.07 -32.36 -1.52
C LEU A 171 18.51 -31.05 -2.21
N TYR A 172 18.23 -29.91 -1.58
CA TYR A 172 18.49 -28.57 -2.11
C TYR A 172 19.72 -27.88 -1.51
N ALA A 173 20.40 -28.50 -0.54
CA ALA A 173 21.60 -27.97 0.10
C ALA A 173 22.75 -27.67 -0.88
N SER A 174 22.81 -28.36 -2.01
CA SER A 174 23.81 -28.13 -3.07
C SER A 174 23.56 -26.86 -3.90
N GLY A 175 22.47 -26.13 -3.63
CA GLY A 175 21.98 -25.05 -4.47
C GLY A 175 21.17 -25.55 -5.67
N LEU A 176 20.50 -24.60 -6.32
CA LEU A 176 19.66 -24.80 -7.51
C LEU A 176 20.41 -24.35 -8.76
N THR A 177 20.23 -25.07 -9.88
CA THR A 177 20.65 -24.55 -11.19
C THR A 177 19.76 -23.38 -11.63
N LEU A 178 20.20 -22.59 -12.61
CA LEU A 178 19.39 -21.49 -13.16
C LEU A 178 18.04 -21.98 -13.71
N ASP A 179 18.03 -23.15 -14.36
CA ASP A 179 16.81 -23.77 -14.88
C ASP A 179 15.88 -24.22 -13.75
N GLU A 180 16.43 -24.80 -12.69
CA GLU A 180 15.69 -25.20 -11.50
C GLU A 180 15.10 -23.99 -10.76
N MET A 181 15.86 -22.90 -10.63
CA MET A 181 15.36 -21.63 -10.07
C MET A 181 14.23 -21.06 -10.91
N SER A 182 14.37 -21.09 -12.23
CA SER A 182 13.35 -20.60 -13.17
C SER A 182 12.07 -21.43 -13.06
N LEU A 183 12.20 -22.77 -13.04
CA LEU A 183 11.08 -23.68 -12.86
C LEU A 183 10.38 -23.46 -11.51
N GLN A 184 11.14 -23.33 -10.43
CA GLN A 184 10.59 -23.05 -9.10
C GLN A 184 9.73 -21.78 -9.11
N MET A 185 10.21 -20.70 -9.73
CA MET A 185 9.47 -19.44 -9.81
C MET A 185 8.20 -19.57 -10.64
N VAL A 186 8.25 -20.27 -11.78
CA VAL A 186 7.06 -20.52 -12.62
C VAL A 186 6.00 -21.31 -11.84
N LEU A 187 6.41 -22.33 -11.07
CA LEU A 187 5.49 -23.13 -10.25
C LEU A 187 4.97 -22.37 -9.03
N ALA A 188 5.77 -21.46 -8.46
CA ALA A 188 5.39 -20.63 -7.33
C ALA A 188 4.44 -19.50 -7.73
N PHE A 189 4.40 -19.11 -9.01
CA PHE A 189 3.55 -18.04 -9.51
C PHE A 189 2.07 -18.27 -9.16
N PRO A 190 1.30 -17.25 -8.72
CA PRO A 190 -0.07 -17.44 -8.22
C PRO A 190 -1.11 -17.64 -9.32
N ASP A 191 -0.78 -17.28 -10.56
CA ASP A 191 -1.71 -17.24 -11.69
C ASP A 191 -1.07 -17.84 -12.96
N PRO A 192 -0.55 -19.09 -12.89
CA PRO A 192 0.15 -19.70 -14.02
C PRO A 192 -0.81 -19.93 -15.20
N PRO A 193 -0.30 -20.01 -16.44
CA PRO A 193 -1.12 -20.43 -17.58
C PRO A 193 -1.88 -21.72 -17.26
N LEU A 194 -3.14 -21.78 -17.68
CA LEU A 194 -4.03 -22.89 -17.34
C LEU A 194 -3.45 -24.25 -17.75
N THR A 195 -2.83 -24.32 -18.92
CA THR A 195 -2.17 -25.54 -19.42
C THR A 195 -1.05 -26.01 -18.48
N THR A 196 -0.21 -25.10 -17.99
CA THR A 196 0.86 -25.42 -17.04
C THR A 196 0.31 -25.92 -15.70
N LEU A 197 -0.80 -25.34 -15.23
CA LEU A 197 -1.49 -25.81 -14.01
C LEU A 197 -2.07 -27.21 -14.21
N GLN A 198 -2.73 -27.45 -15.35
CA GLN A 198 -3.30 -28.74 -15.72
C GLN A 198 -2.22 -29.83 -15.76
N ASP A 199 -1.11 -29.56 -16.43
CA ASP A 199 0.00 -30.51 -16.54
C ASP A 199 0.60 -30.83 -15.16
N ARG A 200 0.74 -29.81 -14.30
CA ARG A 200 1.20 -30.00 -12.92
C ARG A 200 0.25 -30.89 -12.12
N LEU A 201 -1.05 -30.64 -12.18
CA LEU A 201 -2.05 -31.41 -11.42
C LEU A 201 -2.10 -32.88 -11.87
N LYS A 202 -1.97 -33.14 -13.18
CA LYS A 202 -1.86 -34.50 -13.72
C LYS A 202 -0.60 -35.24 -13.25
N GLN A 203 0.52 -34.52 -13.16
CA GLN A 203 1.78 -35.11 -12.68
C GLN A 203 1.77 -35.36 -11.17
N VAL A 204 1.11 -34.49 -10.40
CA VAL A 204 1.02 -34.60 -8.93
C VAL A 204 0.10 -35.72 -8.49
N CYS A 205 -1.00 -35.97 -9.22
CA CYS A 205 -2.02 -36.94 -8.83
C CYS A 205 -2.28 -37.95 -9.95
N ALA A 206 -1.90 -39.20 -9.73
CA ALA A 206 -2.08 -40.29 -10.70
C ALA A 206 -3.55 -40.55 -11.08
N GLY A 207 -4.51 -40.22 -10.21
CA GLY A 207 -5.95 -40.32 -10.51
C GLY A 207 -6.55 -39.14 -11.28
N MET A 208 -5.76 -38.11 -11.59
CA MET A 208 -6.23 -36.89 -12.27
C MET A 208 -6.29 -37.10 -13.78
N THR A 209 -7.33 -37.81 -14.24
CA THR A 209 -7.62 -37.97 -15.68
C THR A 209 -8.12 -36.65 -16.30
N ASP A 210 -8.13 -36.53 -17.63
CA ASP A 210 -8.67 -35.33 -18.31
C ASP A 210 -10.11 -35.02 -17.91
N PHE A 211 -10.93 -36.06 -17.72
CA PHE A 211 -12.30 -35.92 -17.25
C PHE A 211 -12.36 -35.38 -15.82
N LYS A 212 -11.55 -35.95 -14.91
CA LYS A 212 -11.49 -35.50 -13.50
C LYS A 212 -10.94 -34.10 -13.36
N LEU A 213 -9.94 -33.76 -14.16
CA LEU A 213 -9.41 -32.41 -14.24
C LEU A 213 -10.47 -31.43 -14.72
N ALA A 214 -11.29 -31.79 -15.71
CA ALA A 214 -12.38 -30.94 -16.17
C ALA A 214 -13.44 -30.72 -15.06
N GLU A 215 -13.85 -31.75 -14.33
CA GLU A 215 -14.75 -31.63 -13.17
C GLU A 215 -14.13 -30.75 -12.07
N PHE A 216 -12.87 -30.99 -11.71
CA PHE A 216 -12.14 -30.24 -10.69
C PHE A 216 -12.05 -28.75 -11.03
N LEU A 217 -11.73 -28.43 -12.30
CA LEU A 217 -11.59 -27.05 -12.77
C LEU A 217 -12.93 -26.31 -12.94
N GLN A 218 -14.08 -26.99 -12.95
CA GLN A 218 -15.37 -26.28 -12.92
C GLN A 218 -15.55 -25.47 -11.63
N GLU A 219 -15.08 -26.02 -10.50
CA GLU A 219 -15.13 -25.35 -9.20
C GLU A 219 -13.83 -24.61 -8.84
N LEU A 220 -12.68 -25.15 -9.26
CA LEU A 220 -11.33 -24.67 -8.94
C LEU A 220 -10.51 -24.29 -10.19
N PRO A 221 -10.95 -23.33 -11.01
CA PRO A 221 -10.37 -23.09 -12.35
C PRO A 221 -8.98 -22.45 -12.37
N SER A 222 -8.51 -21.92 -11.24
CA SER A 222 -7.18 -21.31 -11.15
C SER A 222 -6.46 -21.69 -9.87
N LYS A 223 -5.14 -21.55 -9.86
CA LYS A 223 -4.31 -21.85 -8.68
C LYS A 223 -4.75 -21.07 -7.44
N ARG A 224 -5.22 -19.81 -7.59
CA ARG A 224 -5.79 -19.04 -6.48
C ARG A 224 -7.04 -19.68 -5.87
N HIS A 225 -7.90 -20.30 -6.67
CA HIS A 225 -9.08 -21.01 -6.16
C HIS A 225 -8.67 -22.25 -5.39
N ILE A 226 -7.64 -22.96 -5.87
CA ILE A 226 -7.06 -24.13 -5.19
C ILE A 226 -6.43 -23.70 -3.86
N CYS A 227 -5.66 -22.62 -3.84
CA CYS A 227 -5.05 -22.10 -2.62
C CYS A 227 -6.10 -21.70 -1.57
N ASP A 228 -7.17 -21.01 -1.97
CA ASP A 228 -8.25 -20.65 -1.05
C ASP A 228 -9.06 -21.85 -0.58
N TYR A 229 -9.25 -22.87 -1.42
CA TYR A 229 -9.79 -24.17 -0.99
C TYR A 229 -8.95 -24.78 0.13
N VAL A 230 -7.62 -24.79 0.00
CA VAL A 230 -6.71 -25.27 1.05
C VAL A 230 -6.87 -24.46 2.35
N THR A 231 -7.10 -23.15 2.27
CA THR A 231 -7.31 -22.34 3.48
C THR A 231 -8.55 -22.70 4.29
N ALA A 232 -9.55 -23.34 3.68
CA ALA A 232 -10.76 -23.76 4.38
C ALA A 232 -10.51 -24.89 5.39
N PHE A 233 -9.45 -25.67 5.18
CA PHE A 233 -9.04 -26.78 6.07
C PHE A 233 -7.97 -26.37 7.08
N ARG A 234 -7.68 -25.08 7.18
CA ARG A 234 -6.66 -24.58 8.08
C ARG A 234 -7.21 -24.39 9.48
N ARG A 235 -6.49 -24.89 10.48
CA ARG A 235 -6.79 -24.77 11.90
C ARG A 235 -6.26 -23.45 12.47
N LEU A 236 -6.76 -23.07 13.64
CA LEU A 236 -6.38 -21.82 14.33
C LEU A 236 -4.90 -21.80 14.76
N ASP A 237 -4.29 -22.96 14.97
CA ASP A 237 -2.86 -23.13 15.28
C ASP A 237 -1.96 -22.99 14.04
N GLY A 238 -2.55 -22.78 12.86
CA GLY A 238 -1.86 -22.63 11.59
C GLY A 238 -1.61 -23.95 10.85
N SER A 239 -1.89 -25.11 11.46
CA SER A 239 -1.78 -26.43 10.82
C SER A 239 -2.95 -26.72 9.86
N TYR A 240 -2.82 -27.73 9.00
CA TYR A 240 -3.86 -28.13 8.06
C TYR A 240 -4.48 -29.47 8.45
N ASP A 241 -5.80 -29.55 8.37
CA ASP A 241 -6.55 -30.79 8.51
C ASP A 241 -6.55 -31.58 7.20
N THR A 242 -5.45 -32.32 6.97
CA THR A 242 -5.25 -33.07 5.73
C THR A 242 -6.23 -34.23 5.56
N GLU A 243 -6.70 -34.82 6.66
CA GLU A 243 -7.67 -35.93 6.64
C GLU A 243 -9.06 -35.44 6.20
N ALA A 244 -9.50 -34.29 6.74
CA ALA A 244 -10.75 -33.66 6.31
C ALA A 244 -10.70 -33.27 4.82
N MET A 245 -9.56 -32.75 4.35
CA MET A 245 -9.38 -32.41 2.93
C MET A 245 -9.34 -33.64 2.03
N GLU A 246 -8.69 -34.73 2.46
CA GLU A 246 -8.70 -36.00 1.71
C GLU A 246 -10.12 -36.56 1.57
N THR A 247 -10.87 -36.56 2.67
CA THR A 247 -12.27 -37.00 2.68
C THR A 247 -13.10 -36.17 1.70
N ASP A 248 -12.89 -34.86 1.69
CA ASP A 248 -13.57 -33.95 0.77
C ASP A 248 -13.22 -34.21 -0.71
N LEU A 249 -11.94 -34.39 -1.02
CA LEU A 249 -11.47 -34.75 -2.37
C LEU A 249 -12.07 -36.10 -2.83
N TYR A 250 -12.20 -37.04 -1.91
CA TYR A 250 -12.78 -38.35 -2.19
C TYR A 250 -14.30 -38.30 -2.39
N GLU A 251 -15.05 -37.62 -1.52
CA GLU A 251 -16.52 -37.61 -1.57
C GLU A 251 -17.09 -36.64 -2.61
N HIS A 252 -16.58 -35.40 -2.64
CA HIS A 252 -17.11 -34.32 -3.49
C HIS A 252 -16.55 -34.39 -4.90
N PHE A 253 -15.22 -34.41 -5.05
CA PHE A 253 -14.56 -34.49 -6.36
C PHE A 253 -14.47 -35.92 -6.91
N ARG A 254 -14.83 -36.94 -6.10
CA ARG A 254 -14.78 -38.36 -6.47
C ARG A 254 -13.38 -38.79 -6.93
N MET A 255 -12.34 -38.30 -6.24
CA MET A 255 -10.94 -38.65 -6.48
C MET A 255 -10.59 -39.94 -5.73
N ILE A 256 -10.83 -41.09 -6.36
CA ILE A 256 -10.66 -42.41 -5.72
C ILE A 256 -9.18 -42.83 -5.63
N ARG A 257 -8.36 -42.45 -6.61
CA ARG A 257 -6.93 -42.76 -6.66
C ARG A 257 -6.12 -41.48 -6.50
N GLY A 258 -5.13 -41.48 -5.63
CA GLY A 258 -4.23 -40.33 -5.50
C GLY A 258 -4.73 -39.21 -4.57
N SER A 259 -5.85 -39.39 -3.86
CA SER A 259 -6.42 -38.37 -2.95
C SER A 259 -5.46 -37.96 -1.82
N PRO A 260 -4.75 -38.87 -1.10
CA PRO A 260 -3.85 -38.44 -0.03
C PRO A 260 -2.62 -37.71 -0.60
N GLU A 261 -2.07 -38.16 -1.73
CA GLU A 261 -0.95 -37.49 -2.39
C GLU A 261 -1.35 -36.10 -2.89
N LEU A 262 -2.55 -35.98 -3.46
CA LEU A 262 -3.10 -34.70 -3.89
C LEU A 262 -3.31 -33.76 -2.71
N ALA A 263 -3.96 -34.21 -1.62
CA ALA A 263 -4.17 -33.42 -0.42
C ALA A 263 -2.85 -32.84 0.12
N ALA A 264 -1.84 -33.69 0.32
CA ALA A 264 -0.53 -33.26 0.82
C ALA A 264 0.20 -32.33 -0.17
N ALA A 265 0.05 -32.56 -1.47
CA ALA A 265 0.63 -31.70 -2.49
C ALA A 265 -0.07 -30.34 -2.56
N LEU A 266 -1.40 -30.26 -2.38
CA LEU A 266 -2.13 -29.00 -2.38
C LEU A 266 -1.68 -28.08 -1.23
N VAL A 267 -1.45 -28.63 -0.02
CA VAL A 267 -0.84 -27.88 1.09
C VAL A 267 0.55 -27.36 0.71
N SER A 268 1.40 -28.22 0.16
CA SER A 268 2.77 -27.86 -0.24
C SER A 268 2.78 -26.81 -1.38
N ILE A 269 1.81 -26.88 -2.31
CA ILE A 269 1.61 -25.90 -3.37
C ILE A 269 1.18 -24.54 -2.78
N PHE A 270 0.34 -24.54 -1.76
CA PHE A 270 -0.07 -23.34 -1.04
C PHE A 270 1.14 -22.68 -0.34
N ASP A 271 1.90 -23.46 0.43
CA ASP A 271 3.03 -22.94 1.20
C ASP A 271 4.15 -22.38 0.31
N SER A 272 4.32 -22.95 -0.88
CA SER A 272 5.28 -22.48 -1.89
C SER A 272 4.75 -21.38 -2.83
N ASP A 273 3.50 -20.94 -2.67
CA ASP A 273 2.89 -19.90 -3.50
C ASP A 273 3.43 -18.50 -3.16
N LEU A 274 3.68 -17.69 -4.20
CA LEU A 274 4.23 -16.34 -4.05
C LEU A 274 3.24 -15.32 -3.45
N GLU A 275 1.93 -15.54 -3.58
CA GLU A 275 0.90 -14.64 -3.05
C GLU A 275 0.41 -15.11 -1.68
N PHE A 276 0.03 -16.39 -1.56
CA PHE A 276 -0.55 -16.92 -0.32
C PHE A 276 0.51 -17.39 0.68
N GLY A 277 1.39 -18.31 0.28
CA GLY A 277 2.40 -18.91 1.15
C GLY A 277 3.38 -17.90 1.73
N LEU A 278 3.93 -17.03 0.88
CA LEU A 278 4.86 -15.97 1.33
C LEU A 278 4.18 -14.90 2.20
N THR A 279 2.94 -14.50 1.87
CA THR A 279 2.16 -13.62 2.75
C THR A 279 2.01 -14.26 4.12
N GLN A 280 1.69 -15.54 4.16
CA GLN A 280 1.49 -16.24 5.43
C GLN A 280 2.78 -16.30 6.25
N ALA A 281 3.91 -16.64 5.62
CA ALA A 281 5.21 -16.65 6.27
C ALA A 281 5.57 -15.27 6.85
N LEU A 282 5.31 -14.21 6.08
CA LEU A 282 5.55 -12.84 6.54
C LEU A 282 4.62 -12.46 7.71
N LEU A 283 3.34 -12.80 7.64
CA LEU A 283 2.39 -12.53 8.72
C LEU A 283 2.75 -13.26 10.00
N ASN A 284 3.14 -14.54 9.91
CA ASN A 284 3.62 -15.30 11.07
C ASN A 284 4.84 -14.62 11.68
N THR A 285 5.81 -14.22 10.86
CA THR A 285 7.01 -13.50 11.34
C THR A 285 6.63 -12.19 12.04
N ILE A 286 5.69 -11.42 11.47
CA ILE A 286 5.19 -10.18 12.06
C ILE A 286 4.47 -10.45 13.39
N GLN A 287 3.65 -11.49 13.46
CA GLN A 287 2.94 -11.86 14.68
C GLN A 287 3.91 -12.32 15.77
N GLU A 288 4.87 -13.18 15.45
CA GLU A 288 5.91 -13.63 16.38
C GLU A 288 6.73 -12.46 16.92
N GLU A 289 7.17 -11.54 16.06
CA GLU A 289 7.86 -10.31 16.48
C GLU A 289 6.97 -9.45 17.39
N ASN A 290 5.70 -9.28 17.05
CA ASN A 290 4.76 -8.50 17.85
C ASN A 290 4.47 -9.14 19.20
N GLU A 291 4.33 -10.47 19.27
CA GLU A 291 4.15 -11.22 20.52
C GLU A 291 5.39 -11.09 21.41
N GLN A 292 6.59 -11.14 20.82
CA GLN A 292 7.84 -10.89 21.54
C GLN A 292 7.90 -9.46 22.09
N ILE A 293 7.57 -8.45 21.28
CA ILE A 293 7.54 -7.05 21.71
C ILE A 293 6.49 -6.84 22.80
N LEU A 294 5.27 -7.37 22.61
CA LEU A 294 4.20 -7.29 23.59
C LEU A 294 4.61 -7.98 24.90
N GLY A 295 5.24 -9.15 24.81
CA GLY A 295 5.80 -9.86 25.96
C GLY A 295 6.85 -9.03 26.71
N GLN A 296 7.76 -8.37 25.97
CA GLN A 296 8.75 -7.46 26.55
C GLN A 296 8.10 -6.22 27.18
N MET A 297 7.09 -5.64 26.53
CA MET A 297 6.34 -4.50 27.07
C MET A 297 5.60 -4.89 28.34
N ILE A 298 4.88 -6.02 28.35
CA ILE A 298 4.22 -6.55 29.55
C ILE A 298 5.24 -6.86 30.64
N ALA A 299 6.40 -7.43 30.31
CA ALA A 299 7.48 -7.66 31.27
C ALA A 299 8.04 -6.35 31.85
N THR A 300 8.20 -5.32 31.01
CA THR A 300 8.70 -4.01 31.43
C THR A 300 7.66 -3.26 32.27
N GLU A 301 6.39 -3.28 31.86
CA GLU A 301 5.26 -2.68 32.56
C GLU A 301 5.04 -3.40 33.90
N SER A 302 5.07 -4.73 33.92
CA SER A 302 4.97 -5.51 35.16
C SER A 302 6.16 -5.28 36.08
N HIS A 303 7.38 -5.12 35.54
CA HIS A 303 8.55 -4.73 36.32
C HIS A 303 8.44 -3.30 36.87
N LYS A 304 7.88 -2.35 36.10
CA LYS A 304 7.57 -0.99 36.57
C LYS A 304 6.49 -1.00 37.63
N VAL A 305 5.41 -1.75 37.45
CA VAL A 305 4.34 -1.89 38.44
C VAL A 305 4.86 -2.61 39.68
N ALA A 306 5.74 -3.60 39.54
CA ALA A 306 6.40 -4.26 40.67
C ALA A 306 7.37 -3.31 41.40
N SER A 307 8.14 -2.49 40.67
CA SER A 307 9.02 -1.48 41.27
C SER A 307 8.24 -0.36 41.94
N GLU A 308 7.12 0.08 41.35
CA GLU A 308 6.21 1.04 41.97
C GLU A 308 5.49 0.43 43.18
N ASN A 309 5.08 -0.84 43.13
CA ASN A 309 4.45 -1.52 44.25
C ASN A 309 5.43 -1.78 45.38
N THR A 310 6.69 -2.11 45.10
CA THR A 310 7.75 -2.21 46.11
C THR A 310 8.07 -0.84 46.69
N LEU A 311 8.16 0.21 45.88
CA LEU A 311 8.32 1.60 46.36
C LEU A 311 7.11 2.10 47.16
N VAL A 312 5.90 1.65 46.83
CA VAL A 312 4.65 1.92 47.57
C VAL A 312 4.60 1.11 48.86
N MET A 313 5.10 -0.13 48.88
CA MET A 313 5.26 -0.95 50.08
C MET A 313 6.33 -0.37 51.01
N GLU A 314 7.46 0.07 50.48
CA GLU A 314 8.54 0.75 51.18
C GLU A 314 8.05 2.09 51.74
N LYS A 315 7.32 2.88 50.95
CA LYS A 315 6.59 4.08 51.43
C LYS A 315 5.45 3.77 52.40
N ARG A 316 4.87 2.55 52.40
CA ARG A 316 3.85 2.09 53.38
C ARG A 316 4.49 1.70 54.70
N LEU A 317 5.64 1.03 54.65
CA LEU A 317 6.48 0.71 55.81
C LEU A 317 6.99 2.01 56.47
N ILE A 318 7.43 2.99 55.68
CA ILE A 318 7.79 4.34 56.18
C ILE A 318 6.55 5.12 56.69
N ARG A 319 5.34 4.85 56.15
CA ARG A 319 4.06 5.44 56.60
C ARG A 319 3.42 4.77 57.82
N MET A 320 4.04 3.73 58.41
CA MET A 320 3.63 3.29 59.74
C MET A 320 3.93 4.34 60.84
N GLY A 321 4.55 5.47 60.48
CA GLY A 321 4.46 6.74 61.20
C GLY A 321 3.43 7.72 60.60
N TYR A 322 2.23 7.76 61.19
CA TYR A 322 1.27 8.87 61.31
C TYR A 322 0.64 9.62 60.08
N LYS A 323 -0.71 9.67 60.12
CA LYS A 323 -1.67 10.68 59.59
C LYS A 323 -1.43 11.27 58.18
N LYS A 324 -1.79 10.55 57.11
CA LYS A 324 -2.03 11.16 55.77
C LYS A 324 -3.05 10.45 54.86
N GLN A 325 -3.97 9.66 55.42
CA GLN A 325 -4.89 8.82 54.63
C GLN A 325 -6.18 9.53 54.18
N ARG A 326 -6.65 10.54 54.91
CA ARG A 326 -7.86 11.31 54.55
C ARG A 326 -7.65 12.27 53.37
N ARG A 327 -6.49 12.91 53.29
CA ARG A 327 -6.18 13.90 52.23
C ARG A 327 -6.01 13.26 50.84
N ARG A 328 -5.52 12.01 50.79
CA ARG A 328 -5.31 11.27 49.53
C ARG A 328 -6.62 10.78 48.90
N LYS A 329 -7.56 10.29 49.71
CA LYS A 329 -8.91 9.92 49.21
C LYS A 329 -9.68 11.12 48.66
N ALA A 330 -9.51 12.30 49.26
CA ALA A 330 -10.09 13.54 48.76
C ALA A 330 -9.47 13.98 47.42
N LEU A 331 -8.16 13.80 47.25
CA LEU A 331 -7.46 14.14 46.01
C LEU A 331 -7.85 13.20 44.85
N ASP A 332 -7.96 11.89 45.10
CA ASP A 332 -8.43 10.92 44.09
C ASP A 332 -9.88 11.18 43.67
N ALA A 333 -10.75 11.54 44.62
CA ALA A 333 -12.13 11.92 44.32
C ALA A 333 -12.20 13.22 43.49
N HIS A 334 -11.35 14.20 43.79
CA HIS A 334 -11.25 15.44 43.02
C HIS A 334 -10.76 15.18 41.59
N ASN A 335 -9.75 14.34 41.40
CA ASN A 335 -9.25 14.00 40.06
C ASN A 335 -10.31 13.28 39.20
N ARG A 336 -11.10 12.39 39.81
CA ARG A 336 -12.22 11.73 39.13
C ARG A 336 -13.33 12.71 38.75
N LEU A 337 -13.63 13.67 39.62
CA LEU A 337 -14.59 14.74 39.33
C LEU A 337 -14.11 15.59 38.15
N VAL A 338 -12.83 15.97 38.11
CA VAL A 338 -12.24 16.76 37.02
C VAL A 338 -12.28 16.00 35.70
N GLN A 339 -11.98 14.70 35.70
CA GLN A 339 -12.10 13.86 34.50
C GLN A 339 -13.55 13.76 34.02
N ALA A 340 -14.51 13.59 34.93
CA ALA A 340 -15.92 13.56 34.60
C ALA A 340 -16.42 14.90 34.05
N MET A 341 -15.98 16.03 34.62
CA MET A 341 -16.29 17.37 34.10
C MET A 341 -15.72 17.61 32.70
N LYS A 342 -14.52 17.09 32.41
CA LYS A 342 -13.91 17.21 31.09
C LYS A 342 -14.70 16.40 30.04
N ALA A 343 -15.05 15.16 30.36
CA ALA A 343 -15.88 14.32 29.50
C ALA A 343 -17.28 14.91 29.28
N TRP A 344 -17.87 15.52 30.31
CA TRP A 344 -19.16 16.22 30.19
C TRP A 344 -19.07 17.44 29.27
N LYS A 345 -18.02 18.27 29.40
CA LYS A 345 -17.79 19.40 28.49
C LYS A 345 -17.56 18.96 27.05
N GLU A 346 -16.79 17.89 26.83
CA GLU A 346 -16.59 17.33 25.48
C GLU A 346 -17.92 16.85 24.88
N ALA A 347 -18.78 16.22 25.68
CA ALA A 347 -20.13 15.84 25.25
C ALA A 347 -21.05 17.05 24.98
N GLU A 348 -20.97 18.10 25.78
CA GLU A 348 -21.71 19.35 25.59
C GLU A 348 -21.29 20.09 24.32
N TRP A 349 -19.98 20.16 24.04
CA TRP A 349 -19.45 20.69 22.78
C TRP A 349 -19.89 19.85 21.59
N SER A 350 -19.85 18.51 21.70
CA SER A 350 -20.35 17.62 20.67
C SER A 350 -21.85 17.83 20.43
N LEU A 351 -22.65 18.04 21.49
CA LEU A 351 -24.08 18.32 21.39
C LEU A 351 -24.32 19.65 20.65
N LEU A 352 -23.66 20.72 21.08
CA LEU A 352 -23.73 22.05 20.43
C LEU A 352 -23.28 22.02 18.97
N GLU A 353 -22.29 21.21 18.63
CA GLU A 353 -21.82 21.02 17.27
C GLU A 353 -22.83 20.22 16.43
N THR A 354 -23.47 19.19 17.00
CA THR A 354 -24.63 18.54 16.37
C THR A 354 -25.82 19.47 16.22
N GLU A 355 -26.12 20.33 17.20
CA GLU A 355 -27.22 21.29 17.14
C GLU A 355 -26.94 22.38 16.08
N ARG A 356 -25.72 22.91 16.02
CA ARG A 356 -25.27 23.79 14.92
C ARG A 356 -25.34 23.10 13.57
N SER A 357 -25.00 21.82 13.49
CA SER A 357 -25.12 21.03 12.26
C SER A 357 -26.58 20.77 11.90
N GLN A 358 -27.47 20.62 12.87
CA GLN A 358 -28.93 20.54 12.67
C GLN A 358 -29.53 21.89 12.24
N LEU A 359 -28.93 23.01 12.63
CA LEU A 359 -29.31 24.38 12.24
C LEU A 359 -28.73 24.83 10.88
N LYS A 360 -27.96 23.99 10.17
CA LYS A 360 -27.51 24.28 8.80
C LYS A 360 -28.63 24.16 7.75
N VAL A 361 -29.81 23.68 8.12
CA VAL A 361 -31.00 23.64 7.24
C VAL A 361 -31.69 25.00 7.29
N ARG A 362 -31.76 25.73 6.16
CA ARG A 362 -32.50 27.00 6.09
C ARG A 362 -34.00 26.77 6.37
N PRO A 363 -34.72 27.74 6.98
CA PRO A 363 -36.15 27.61 7.30
C PRO A 363 -37.07 27.38 6.09
N SER A 364 -36.59 27.63 4.87
CA SER A 364 -37.36 27.51 3.63
C SER A 364 -37.72 26.06 3.26
N TYR A 365 -37.08 25.05 3.85
CA TYR A 365 -37.41 23.63 3.61
C TYR A 365 -37.19 22.76 4.86
N PRO A 366 -38.22 22.55 5.70
CA PRO A 366 -38.09 21.72 6.91
C PRO A 366 -37.98 20.24 6.54
N ILE A 367 -36.76 19.69 6.56
CA ILE A 367 -36.51 18.25 6.37
C ILE A 367 -36.89 17.50 7.64
N LEU A 368 -38.00 16.76 7.59
CA LEU A 368 -38.41 15.86 8.67
C LEU A 368 -37.28 14.85 8.98
N PRO A 369 -37.03 14.48 10.27
CA PRO A 369 -35.99 13.53 10.63
C PRO A 369 -36.04 12.20 9.86
N ALA A 370 -37.25 11.71 9.57
CA ALA A 370 -37.48 10.48 8.81
C ALA A 370 -37.08 10.57 7.32
N HIS A 371 -36.91 11.78 6.78
CA HIS A 371 -36.53 12.01 5.38
C HIS A 371 -35.04 12.35 5.24
N ARG A 372 -34.30 12.56 6.33
CA ARG A 372 -32.88 12.94 6.31
C ARG A 372 -32.01 11.92 5.58
N THR A 373 -32.33 10.64 5.74
CA THR A 373 -31.61 9.51 5.12
C THR A 373 -32.13 9.16 3.72
N ARG A 374 -33.21 9.79 3.24
CA ARG A 374 -33.74 9.51 1.88
C ARG A 374 -32.91 10.23 0.82
N TRP A 375 -31.65 9.82 0.69
CA TRP A 375 -30.61 10.52 -0.07
C TRP A 375 -31.02 10.85 -1.50
N SER A 376 -31.58 9.87 -2.21
CA SER A 376 -31.98 10.04 -3.61
C SER A 376 -33.18 10.97 -3.78
N GLU A 377 -34.13 10.92 -2.84
CA GLU A 377 -35.32 11.77 -2.87
C GLU A 377 -34.92 13.22 -2.57
N ARG A 378 -34.13 13.44 -1.51
CA ARG A 378 -33.57 14.75 -1.19
C ARG A 378 -32.75 15.33 -2.34
N PHE A 379 -31.85 14.55 -2.91
CA PHE A 379 -31.01 15.00 -4.03
C PHE A 379 -31.85 15.38 -5.26
N HIS A 380 -32.83 14.56 -5.61
CA HIS A 380 -33.69 14.83 -6.76
C HIS A 380 -34.58 16.06 -6.55
N ASN A 381 -35.15 16.22 -5.35
CA ASN A 381 -35.94 17.41 -5.01
C ASN A 381 -35.06 18.66 -5.03
N ALA A 382 -33.81 18.57 -4.55
CA ALA A 382 -32.86 19.67 -4.60
C ALA A 382 -32.51 20.08 -6.05
N LEU A 383 -32.38 19.12 -6.97
CA LEU A 383 -32.15 19.42 -8.39
C LEU A 383 -33.34 20.15 -9.06
N GLN A 384 -34.56 19.95 -8.55
CA GLN A 384 -35.79 20.57 -9.07
C GLN A 384 -36.06 21.98 -8.51
N LEU A 385 -35.26 22.47 -7.55
CA LEU A 385 -35.40 23.82 -7.03
C LEU A 385 -35.13 24.87 -8.13
N ASP A 386 -35.87 25.98 -8.06
CA ASP A 386 -35.77 27.09 -9.00
C ASP A 386 -34.43 27.85 -8.86
N GLU A 387 -34.03 28.51 -9.94
CA GLU A 387 -32.78 29.29 -10.05
C GLU A 387 -33.04 30.74 -10.49
N ALA A 388 -34.23 31.30 -10.20
CA ALA A 388 -34.60 32.62 -10.70
C ALA A 388 -33.85 33.75 -9.95
N ASP A 389 -33.69 33.59 -8.63
CA ASP A 389 -33.09 34.61 -7.76
C ASP A 389 -31.79 34.10 -7.10
N SER A 390 -30.91 35.03 -6.70
CA SER A 390 -29.66 34.71 -5.98
C SER A 390 -29.91 33.85 -4.72
N ASP A 391 -30.97 34.17 -3.96
CA ASP A 391 -31.34 33.39 -2.76
C ASP A 391 -31.80 31.97 -3.09
N GLN A 392 -32.47 31.78 -4.23
CA GLN A 392 -32.93 30.48 -4.71
C GLN A 392 -31.76 29.64 -5.23
N ILE A 393 -30.86 30.25 -5.99
CA ILE A 393 -29.59 29.66 -6.44
C ILE A 393 -28.78 29.21 -5.21
N GLN A 394 -28.64 30.08 -4.21
CA GLN A 394 -27.94 29.75 -2.97
C GLN A 394 -28.62 28.60 -2.23
N ALA A 395 -29.96 28.60 -2.10
CA ALA A 395 -30.69 27.54 -1.43
C ALA A 395 -30.53 26.19 -2.13
N LYS A 396 -30.66 26.18 -3.47
CA LYS A 396 -30.48 24.99 -4.32
C LYS A 396 -29.11 24.36 -4.13
N TYR A 397 -28.05 25.12 -4.39
CA TYR A 397 -26.69 24.60 -4.35
C TYR A 397 -26.23 24.28 -2.92
N THR A 398 -26.79 24.95 -1.90
CA THR A 398 -26.55 24.59 -0.49
C THR A 398 -27.17 23.24 -0.14
N GLU A 399 -28.42 22.96 -0.53
CA GLU A 399 -29.04 21.66 -0.25
C GLU A 399 -28.33 20.54 -1.04
N ILE A 400 -27.99 20.77 -2.31
CA ILE A 400 -27.23 19.79 -3.09
C ILE A 400 -25.90 19.49 -2.38
N LEU A 401 -25.16 20.51 -1.95
CA LEU A 401 -23.90 20.34 -1.21
C LEU A 401 -24.10 19.48 0.05
N GLN A 402 -25.10 19.81 0.86
CA GLN A 402 -25.39 19.13 2.12
C GLN A 402 -25.76 17.67 1.92
N VAL A 403 -26.72 17.36 1.05
CA VAL A 403 -27.14 15.98 0.76
C VAL A 403 -25.96 15.12 0.31
N CYS A 404 -25.10 15.70 -0.53
CA CYS A 404 -23.96 15.02 -1.11
C CYS A 404 -22.86 14.74 -0.07
N GLN A 405 -22.55 15.72 0.80
CA GLN A 405 -21.59 15.54 1.90
C GLN A 405 -22.12 14.56 2.95
N ASP A 406 -23.36 14.75 3.42
CA ASP A 406 -24.00 13.89 4.42
C ASP A 406 -24.03 12.43 3.96
N PHE A 407 -24.33 12.18 2.68
CA PHE A 407 -24.31 10.84 2.10
C PHE A 407 -22.91 10.23 2.15
N ILE A 408 -21.87 10.98 1.76
CA ILE A 408 -20.48 10.50 1.75
C ILE A 408 -19.99 10.19 3.16
N ASP A 409 -20.28 11.07 4.12
CA ASP A 409 -19.84 10.93 5.51
C ASP A 409 -20.55 9.74 6.19
N THR A 410 -21.87 9.63 6.02
CA THR A 410 -22.66 8.51 6.55
C THR A 410 -22.23 7.19 5.92
N ALA A 411 -22.06 7.15 4.58
CA ALA A 411 -21.59 5.95 3.89
C ALA A 411 -20.20 5.52 4.35
N SER A 412 -19.29 6.48 4.58
CA SER A 412 -17.93 6.20 5.01
C SER A 412 -17.89 5.62 6.42
N ALA A 413 -18.61 6.23 7.37
CA ALA A 413 -18.67 5.75 8.76
C ALA A 413 -19.16 4.30 8.85
N ILE A 414 -20.23 3.97 8.12
CA ILE A 414 -20.80 2.62 8.10
C ILE A 414 -19.88 1.64 7.38
N ALA A 415 -19.26 2.03 6.26
CA ALA A 415 -18.32 1.18 5.54
C ALA A 415 -17.11 0.78 6.40
N LEU A 416 -16.61 1.68 7.25
CA LEU A 416 -15.53 1.40 8.21
C LEU A 416 -15.93 0.32 9.22
N VAL A 417 -17.15 0.40 9.77
CA VAL A 417 -17.71 -0.62 10.68
C VAL A 417 -17.80 -1.97 9.98
N LEU A 418 -18.39 -2.01 8.77
CA LEU A 418 -18.55 -3.25 8.00
C LEU A 418 -17.23 -3.95 7.69
N VAL A 419 -16.15 -3.20 7.45
CA VAL A 419 -14.82 -3.77 7.19
C VAL A 419 -14.20 -4.35 8.46
N ARG A 420 -14.34 -3.68 9.61
CA ARG A 420 -13.85 -4.18 10.90
C ARG A 420 -14.56 -5.46 11.32
N GLU A 421 -15.86 -5.52 11.08
CA GLU A 421 -16.72 -6.64 11.46
C GLU A 421 -16.85 -7.71 10.37
N PHE A 422 -16.09 -7.60 9.27
CA PHE A 422 -16.32 -8.42 8.07
C PHE A 422 -16.25 -9.92 8.35
N TYR A 423 -15.25 -10.35 9.12
CA TYR A 423 -15.02 -11.75 9.50
C TYR A 423 -15.67 -12.17 10.81
N LEU A 424 -16.36 -11.27 11.52
CA LEU A 424 -17.08 -11.64 12.73
C LEU A 424 -18.25 -12.59 12.42
N PRO A 425 -18.62 -13.49 13.34
CA PRO A 425 -19.86 -14.25 13.25
C PRO A 425 -21.08 -13.31 13.20
N ALA A 426 -22.15 -13.70 12.51
CA ALA A 426 -23.34 -12.85 12.32
C ALA A 426 -23.95 -12.34 13.64
N ARG A 427 -23.88 -13.15 14.72
CA ARG A 427 -24.34 -12.78 16.07
C ARG A 427 -23.60 -11.60 16.70
N ASP A 428 -22.35 -11.36 16.28
CA ASP A 428 -21.43 -10.37 16.86
C ASP A 428 -21.30 -9.13 15.96
N LYS A 429 -22.04 -9.07 14.84
CA LYS A 429 -22.05 -7.92 13.93
C LYS A 429 -23.03 -6.86 14.40
N SER A 430 -22.60 -5.60 14.37
CA SER A 430 -23.46 -4.43 14.61
C SER A 430 -24.47 -4.24 13.47
N ILE A 431 -24.07 -4.57 12.24
CA ILE A 431 -24.92 -4.45 11.05
C ILE A 431 -25.12 -5.83 10.42
N LEU A 432 -26.35 -6.33 10.49
CA LEU A 432 -26.71 -7.63 9.92
C LEU A 432 -26.86 -7.53 8.40
N PRO A 433 -26.54 -8.61 7.66
CA PRO A 433 -26.83 -8.69 6.23
C PRO A 433 -28.34 -8.53 5.97
N ALA A 434 -28.70 -7.60 5.09
CA ALA A 434 -30.09 -7.35 4.69
C ALA A 434 -30.57 -8.32 3.61
N THR A 435 -29.66 -8.78 2.74
CA THR A 435 -29.99 -9.73 1.69
C THR A 435 -28.85 -10.71 1.48
N GLU A 436 -29.21 -11.98 1.42
CA GLU A 436 -28.32 -13.06 1.02
C GLU A 436 -28.74 -13.57 -0.36
N SER A 437 -27.85 -13.44 -1.35
CA SER A 437 -28.10 -13.98 -2.68
C SER A 437 -27.30 -15.27 -2.86
N PRO A 438 -27.92 -16.39 -3.29
CA PRO A 438 -27.19 -17.63 -3.50
C PRO A 438 -26.12 -17.44 -4.57
N ILE A 439 -24.99 -18.11 -4.35
CA ILE A 439 -23.87 -18.22 -5.27
C ILE A 439 -23.99 -19.56 -6.00
N ASP A 440 -23.61 -19.58 -7.27
CA ASP A 440 -23.54 -20.83 -8.04
C ASP A 440 -22.32 -21.63 -7.60
N GLY A 441 -22.53 -22.90 -7.26
CA GLY A 441 -21.48 -23.78 -6.77
C GLY A 441 -21.96 -24.62 -5.57
N ARG A 442 -21.00 -25.08 -4.78
CA ARG A 442 -21.23 -25.92 -3.60
C ARG A 442 -22.03 -25.17 -2.52
N LYS A 443 -22.83 -25.91 -1.75
CA LYS A 443 -23.74 -25.40 -0.71
C LYS A 443 -23.30 -25.71 0.73
N ASP A 444 -22.04 -26.08 0.91
CA ASP A 444 -21.47 -26.52 2.18
C ASP A 444 -20.69 -25.40 2.89
N ASN A 445 -20.10 -25.70 4.05
CA ASN A 445 -19.39 -24.71 4.87
C ASN A 445 -17.95 -24.44 4.43
N ILE A 446 -17.42 -25.18 3.45
CA ILE A 446 -16.03 -25.04 2.98
C ILE A 446 -15.85 -23.75 2.17
N ARG A 447 -16.91 -23.33 1.46
CA ARG A 447 -16.93 -22.07 0.71
C ARG A 447 -18.11 -21.21 1.09
N ARG A 448 -17.97 -19.92 0.83
CA ARG A 448 -19.07 -18.98 1.01
C ARG A 448 -20.19 -19.30 0.02
N THR A 449 -21.38 -19.57 0.53
CA THR A 449 -22.55 -20.00 -0.27
C THR A 449 -23.46 -18.83 -0.67
N SER A 450 -23.30 -17.68 -0.01
CA SER A 450 -24.13 -16.49 -0.23
C SER A 450 -23.32 -15.20 -0.38
N ARG A 451 -23.80 -14.32 -1.26
CA ARG A 451 -23.34 -12.94 -1.36
C ARG A 451 -24.13 -12.12 -0.36
N LEU A 452 -23.41 -11.44 0.51
CA LEU A 452 -24.02 -10.56 1.51
C LEU A 452 -24.14 -9.14 0.95
N LYS A 453 -25.31 -8.56 1.12
CA LYS A 453 -25.55 -7.13 0.99
C LYS A 453 -26.00 -6.61 2.35
N TYR A 454 -25.52 -5.43 2.72
CA TYR A 454 -25.88 -4.77 3.97
C TYR A 454 -26.71 -3.54 3.64
N GLU A 455 -27.65 -3.20 4.52
CA GLU A 455 -28.47 -2.00 4.39
C GLU A 455 -28.45 -1.25 5.73
N ALA A 456 -28.14 0.04 5.68
CA ALA A 456 -28.23 0.93 6.83
C ALA A 456 -28.45 2.36 6.34
N HIS A 457 -29.32 3.11 7.02
CA HIS A 457 -29.65 4.51 6.69
C HIS A 457 -29.99 4.74 5.20
N ASP A 458 -30.82 3.87 4.60
CA ASP A 458 -31.16 3.90 3.16
C ASP A 458 -29.94 3.86 2.21
N ILE A 459 -28.85 3.24 2.65
CA ILE A 459 -27.67 2.95 1.83
C ILE A 459 -27.48 1.44 1.74
N LEU A 460 -27.35 0.94 0.52
CA LEU A 460 -26.97 -0.43 0.21
C LEU A 460 -25.46 -0.53 0.12
N PHE A 461 -24.87 -1.41 0.92
CA PHE A 461 -23.43 -1.68 0.95
C PHE A 461 -23.11 -3.06 0.39
N LYS A 462 -22.06 -3.10 -0.43
CA LYS A 462 -21.46 -4.33 -0.96
C LYS A 462 -19.95 -4.28 -0.80
N VAL A 463 -19.39 -5.18 -0.01
CA VAL A 463 -17.94 -5.36 0.05
C VAL A 463 -17.47 -6.01 -1.26
N CYS A 464 -16.47 -5.42 -1.92
CA CYS A 464 -15.95 -5.89 -3.20
C CYS A 464 -15.01 -7.08 -3.01
N THR A 465 -15.58 -8.25 -2.71
CA THR A 465 -14.87 -9.53 -2.64
C THR A 465 -15.25 -10.46 -3.79
N ASP A 466 -14.40 -11.42 -4.11
CA ASP A 466 -14.70 -12.44 -5.11
C ASP A 466 -15.41 -13.66 -4.50
N ASP A 467 -16.52 -13.45 -3.80
CA ASP A 467 -17.24 -14.54 -3.13
C ASP A 467 -17.76 -15.63 -4.08
N HIS A 468 -17.72 -15.39 -5.38
CA HIS A 468 -18.43 -16.11 -6.44
C HIS A 468 -17.50 -16.63 -7.54
N GLY A 469 -16.18 -16.47 -7.36
CA GLY A 469 -15.14 -16.95 -8.27
C GLY A 469 -15.14 -16.30 -9.66
N ARG A 470 -15.90 -15.23 -9.89
CA ARG A 470 -15.98 -14.55 -11.20
C ARG A 470 -14.78 -13.66 -11.47
N PHE A 471 -14.03 -13.32 -10.43
CA PHE A 471 -12.87 -12.43 -10.47
C PHE A 471 -11.57 -13.19 -10.19
N GLU A 472 -11.47 -14.46 -10.59
CA GLU A 472 -10.25 -15.28 -10.48
C GLU A 472 -9.75 -15.46 -9.03
N ASN A 473 -10.67 -15.46 -8.08
CA ASN A 473 -10.42 -15.38 -6.64
C ASN A 473 -9.53 -14.17 -6.26
N SER A 474 -9.69 -13.05 -6.98
CA SER A 474 -8.93 -11.81 -6.78
C SER A 474 -9.84 -10.67 -6.32
N HIS A 475 -9.72 -10.32 -5.04
CA HIS A 475 -10.34 -9.11 -4.49
C HIS A 475 -9.88 -7.82 -5.21
N GLU A 476 -8.71 -7.83 -5.87
CA GLU A 476 -8.26 -6.71 -6.70
C GLU A 476 -9.18 -6.51 -7.92
N PHE A 477 -9.54 -7.59 -8.61
CA PHE A 477 -10.41 -7.54 -9.78
C PHE A 477 -11.85 -7.20 -9.39
N ALA A 478 -12.36 -7.75 -8.29
CA ALA A 478 -13.66 -7.36 -7.72
C ALA A 478 -13.71 -5.86 -7.36
N ALA A 479 -12.65 -5.32 -6.76
CA ALA A 479 -12.54 -3.90 -6.44
C ALA A 479 -12.46 -3.01 -7.70
N LYS A 480 -11.89 -3.50 -8.81
CA LYS A 480 -11.91 -2.80 -10.10
C LYS A 480 -13.34 -2.69 -10.65
N ALA A 481 -14.11 -3.78 -10.62
CA ALA A 481 -15.51 -3.77 -11.02
C ALA A 481 -16.36 -2.80 -10.18
N GLY A 482 -16.18 -2.78 -8.85
CA GLY A 482 -16.84 -1.78 -7.99
C GLY A 482 -16.41 -0.34 -8.29
N GLY A 483 -15.18 -0.13 -8.75
CA GLY A 483 -14.73 1.18 -9.24
C GLY A 483 -15.33 1.57 -10.59
N HIS A 484 -15.62 0.60 -11.47
CA HIS A 484 -16.32 0.83 -12.73
C HIS A 484 -17.77 1.25 -12.49
N GLU A 485 -18.46 0.63 -11.51
CA GLU A 485 -19.82 1.01 -11.12
C GLU A 485 -19.91 2.52 -10.85
N VAL A 486 -19.08 3.04 -9.94
CA VAL A 486 -19.10 4.47 -9.56
C VAL A 486 -18.63 5.38 -10.69
N ARG A 487 -17.61 4.98 -11.47
CA ARG A 487 -17.12 5.77 -12.61
C ARG A 487 -18.19 5.90 -13.68
N ASN A 488 -18.80 4.78 -14.06
CA ASN A 488 -19.78 4.75 -15.13
C ASN A 488 -21.08 5.42 -14.66
N SER A 489 -21.51 5.23 -13.41
CA SER A 489 -22.66 5.95 -12.86
C SER A 489 -22.44 7.46 -12.80
N ALA A 490 -21.22 7.95 -12.57
CA ALA A 490 -20.90 9.38 -12.64
C ALA A 490 -21.12 9.95 -14.05
N ILE A 491 -20.78 9.19 -15.08
CA ILE A 491 -21.00 9.58 -16.48
C ILE A 491 -22.50 9.61 -16.74
N TYR A 492 -23.23 8.54 -16.44
CA TYR A 492 -24.67 8.48 -16.66
C TYR A 492 -25.44 9.54 -15.85
N LEU A 493 -25.06 9.80 -14.59
CA LEU A 493 -25.66 10.84 -13.76
C LEU A 493 -25.55 12.19 -14.44
N ARG A 494 -24.35 12.56 -14.92
CA ARG A 494 -24.15 13.82 -15.64
C ARG A 494 -24.97 13.87 -16.93
N GLU A 495 -24.90 12.83 -17.77
CA GLU A 495 -25.56 12.85 -19.09
C GLU A 495 -27.09 12.79 -18.99
N LEU A 496 -27.65 12.24 -17.92
CA LEU A 496 -29.09 12.11 -17.69
C LEU A 496 -29.66 13.19 -16.76
N SER A 497 -28.84 14.08 -16.20
CA SER A 497 -29.30 15.18 -15.34
C SER A 497 -30.35 16.09 -16.01
N GLY A 498 -30.33 16.19 -17.35
CA GLY A 498 -31.35 16.94 -18.11
C GLY A 498 -32.68 16.20 -18.32
N HIS A 499 -32.78 14.93 -17.96
CA HIS A 499 -34.02 14.14 -18.08
C HIS A 499 -34.70 14.07 -16.70
N GLY A 500 -35.67 14.94 -16.45
CA GLY A 500 -36.32 15.07 -15.14
C GLY A 500 -37.01 13.79 -14.63
N ASN A 501 -37.33 12.83 -15.52
CA ASN A 501 -38.03 11.59 -15.17
C ASN A 501 -37.10 10.39 -14.87
N VAL A 502 -35.78 10.54 -15.02
CA VAL A 502 -34.81 9.45 -14.81
C VAL A 502 -34.00 9.67 -13.54
N ARG A 503 -34.01 8.69 -12.64
CA ARG A 503 -33.31 8.71 -11.34
C ARG A 503 -32.15 7.72 -11.33
N ILE A 504 -31.02 8.19 -10.80
CA ILE A 504 -29.76 7.45 -10.66
C ILE A 504 -29.32 7.56 -9.20
N PRO A 505 -28.79 6.48 -8.59
CA PRO A 505 -28.41 6.51 -7.19
C PRO A 505 -27.15 7.35 -6.96
N LEU A 506 -27.07 7.99 -5.80
CA LEU A 506 -25.78 8.48 -5.28
C LEU A 506 -24.95 7.25 -4.91
N GLN A 507 -23.71 7.20 -5.40
CA GLN A 507 -22.82 6.07 -5.20
C GLN A 507 -21.41 6.53 -4.82
N CYS A 508 -20.79 5.80 -3.91
CA CYS A 508 -19.39 5.97 -3.59
C CYS A 508 -18.70 4.64 -3.32
N THR A 509 -17.38 4.60 -3.50
CA THR A 509 -16.52 3.51 -3.03
C THR A 509 -15.63 4.00 -1.91
N VAL A 510 -15.59 3.26 -0.81
CA VAL A 510 -14.72 3.52 0.34
C VAL A 510 -13.63 2.46 0.38
N ASP A 511 -12.37 2.87 0.23
CA ASP A 511 -11.20 2.00 0.42
C ASP A 511 -10.70 2.14 1.86
N PHE A 512 -10.73 1.04 2.64
CA PHE A 512 -10.28 1.00 4.03
C PHE A 512 -9.68 -0.37 4.37
N GLN A 513 -8.55 -0.40 5.09
CA GLN A 513 -7.86 -1.62 5.56
C GLN A 513 -7.71 -2.75 4.52
N GLY A 514 -7.51 -2.40 3.24
CA GLY A 514 -7.34 -3.37 2.15
C GLY A 514 -8.63 -3.82 1.45
N PHE A 515 -9.79 -3.43 1.98
CA PHE A 515 -11.09 -3.67 1.40
C PHE A 515 -11.61 -2.45 0.63
N ARG A 516 -12.49 -2.71 -0.32
CA ARG A 516 -13.30 -1.69 -1.00
C ARG A 516 -14.76 -1.99 -0.73
N VAL A 517 -15.51 -1.01 -0.25
CA VAL A 517 -16.96 -1.10 -0.07
C VAL A 517 -17.63 -0.21 -1.11
N LEU A 518 -18.53 -0.78 -1.89
CA LEU A 518 -19.44 -0.04 -2.78
C LEU A 518 -20.69 0.34 -1.98
N CYS A 519 -20.98 1.63 -1.92
CA CYS A 519 -22.13 2.20 -1.24
C CYS A 519 -23.05 2.84 -2.29
N SER A 520 -24.34 2.53 -2.26
CA SER A 520 -25.34 3.05 -3.20
C SER A 520 -26.58 3.46 -2.43
N SER A 521 -27.06 4.69 -2.61
CA SER A 521 -28.34 5.12 -2.05
C SER A 521 -29.46 4.20 -2.55
N LYS A 522 -30.35 3.78 -1.64
CA LYS A 522 -31.52 2.98 -1.96
C LYS A 522 -32.50 3.82 -2.78
N LEU A 523 -33.02 3.23 -3.85
CA LEU A 523 -34.02 3.84 -4.71
C LEU A 523 -35.37 3.12 -4.55
N PRO A 524 -36.50 3.85 -4.60
CA PRO A 524 -37.82 3.24 -4.54
C PRO A 524 -38.11 2.53 -5.87
N ILE A 525 -37.77 1.24 -5.97
CA ILE A 525 -38.02 0.38 -7.14
C ILE A 525 -39.25 -0.51 -6.98
N GLU A 526 -39.84 -0.53 -5.78
CA GLU A 526 -40.95 -1.40 -5.42
C GLU A 526 -42.29 -0.69 -5.65
N VAL A 527 -43.21 -1.38 -6.33
CA VAL A 527 -44.58 -0.96 -6.57
C VAL A 527 -45.47 -1.74 -5.61
N VAL A 528 -46.05 -1.01 -4.66
CA VAL A 528 -46.93 -1.57 -3.64
C VAL A 528 -48.38 -1.41 -4.12
N ALA A 529 -49.06 -2.53 -4.34
CA ALA A 529 -50.50 -2.57 -4.56
C ALA A 529 -51.20 -2.66 -3.20
N TRP A 530 -52.16 -1.77 -2.98
CA TRP A 530 -52.94 -1.68 -1.75
C TRP A 530 -54.33 -2.27 -1.97
N THR A 531 -54.86 -2.95 -0.97
CA THR A 531 -56.27 -3.34 -0.92
C THR A 531 -57.15 -2.14 -0.61
N GLU A 532 -58.46 -2.26 -0.88
CA GLU A 532 -59.45 -1.22 -0.51
C GLU A 532 -59.50 -0.94 1.00
N SER A 533 -59.04 -1.88 1.84
CA SER A 533 -58.90 -1.73 3.30
C SER A 533 -57.61 -1.02 3.73
N GLY A 534 -56.69 -0.70 2.81
CA GLY A 534 -55.41 -0.05 3.12
C GLY A 534 -54.28 -1.00 3.49
N ASP A 535 -54.45 -2.31 3.34
CA ASP A 535 -53.39 -3.31 3.56
C ASP A 535 -52.57 -3.56 2.29
N ILE A 536 -51.28 -3.85 2.46
CA ILE A 536 -50.37 -4.19 1.36
C ILE A 536 -50.77 -5.55 0.76
N GLN A 537 -51.30 -5.54 -0.45
CA GLN A 537 -51.69 -6.75 -1.17
C GLN A 537 -50.51 -7.42 -1.84
N ARG A 538 -49.66 -6.63 -2.52
CA ARG A 538 -48.55 -7.15 -3.32
C ARG A 538 -47.46 -6.09 -3.48
N VAL A 539 -46.22 -6.49 -3.24
CA VAL A 539 -45.03 -5.71 -3.60
C VAL A 539 -44.44 -6.33 -4.88
N SER A 540 -44.36 -5.56 -5.96
CA SER A 540 -43.79 -6.01 -7.23
C SER A 540 -42.72 -5.07 -7.74
N LYS A 541 -41.84 -5.55 -8.64
CA LYS A 541 -40.81 -4.73 -9.31
C LYS A 541 -41.10 -4.78 -10.80
N GLN A 542 -41.24 -3.61 -11.42
CA GLN A 542 -41.51 -3.51 -12.85
C GLN A 542 -40.21 -3.24 -13.60
N LEU A 543 -39.54 -4.30 -14.05
CA LEU A 543 -38.34 -4.21 -14.88
C LEU A 543 -38.73 -3.80 -16.31
N VAL A 544 -38.13 -2.72 -16.82
CA VAL A 544 -38.39 -2.18 -18.16
C VAL A 544 -37.20 -2.27 -19.11
N HIS A 545 -35.99 -2.42 -18.57
CA HIS A 545 -34.74 -2.58 -19.33
C HIS A 545 -33.77 -3.52 -18.61
N GLY A 546 -33.09 -4.40 -19.35
CA GLY A 546 -32.00 -5.25 -18.85
C GLY A 546 -32.42 -6.62 -18.31
N SER A 547 -31.52 -7.29 -17.59
CA SER A 547 -31.74 -8.66 -17.07
C SER A 547 -31.43 -8.78 -15.58
N ASP A 548 -32.45 -9.00 -14.75
CA ASP A 548 -32.31 -9.20 -13.30
C ASP A 548 -32.16 -10.67 -12.89
N ASN A 549 -32.32 -11.60 -13.82
CA ASN A 549 -32.33 -13.05 -13.58
C ASN A 549 -31.02 -13.75 -13.98
N ARG A 550 -29.90 -13.02 -14.08
CA ARG A 550 -28.58 -13.52 -14.51
C ARG A 550 -28.50 -13.82 -16.02
N GLY A 551 -29.19 -13.04 -16.85
CA GLY A 551 -29.11 -13.16 -18.30
C GLY A 551 -29.99 -14.26 -18.90
N LYS A 552 -30.99 -14.79 -18.18
CA LYS A 552 -31.94 -15.74 -18.76
C LYS A 552 -32.83 -15.07 -19.78
N THR A 553 -33.37 -13.92 -19.40
CA THR A 553 -34.24 -13.09 -20.25
C THR A 553 -33.78 -11.64 -20.17
N VAL A 554 -33.75 -10.95 -21.31
CA VAL A 554 -33.47 -9.52 -21.38
C VAL A 554 -34.79 -8.77 -21.55
N THR A 555 -35.07 -7.74 -20.77
CA THR A 555 -36.33 -6.98 -20.88
C THR A 555 -36.09 -5.68 -21.64
N PHE A 556 -37.04 -5.30 -22.49
CA PHE A 556 -37.06 -4.02 -23.22
C PHE A 556 -38.52 -3.62 -23.49
N GLN A 557 -39.08 -2.71 -22.69
CA GLN A 557 -40.51 -2.39 -22.72
C GLN A 557 -40.86 -0.89 -22.72
N ASN A 558 -39.93 0.01 -22.35
CA ASN A 558 -40.21 1.45 -22.22
C ASN A 558 -39.43 2.29 -23.26
N LYS A 559 -40.16 3.05 -24.10
CA LYS A 559 -39.58 3.90 -25.16
C LYS A 559 -38.92 5.18 -24.62
N GLU A 560 -39.51 5.83 -23.61
CA GLU A 560 -38.97 7.04 -23.00
C GLU A 560 -37.57 6.78 -22.41
N LEU A 561 -37.41 5.65 -21.73
CA LEU A 561 -36.10 5.22 -21.22
C LEU A 561 -35.13 4.93 -22.37
N ASP A 562 -35.58 4.28 -23.43
CA ASP A 562 -34.73 3.97 -24.60
C ASP A 562 -34.25 5.24 -25.31
N GLU A 563 -35.10 6.27 -25.45
CA GLU A 563 -34.74 7.57 -26.01
C GLU A 563 -33.69 8.29 -25.15
N ALA A 564 -33.88 8.28 -23.83
CA ALA A 564 -32.89 8.82 -22.89
C ALA A 564 -31.55 8.07 -22.99
N LEU A 565 -31.59 6.73 -23.06
CA LEU A 565 -30.39 5.90 -23.21
C LEU A 565 -29.73 6.08 -24.59
N ALA A 566 -30.49 6.27 -25.67
CA ALA A 566 -29.98 6.56 -27.00
C ALA A 566 -29.26 7.92 -27.05
N SER A 567 -29.81 8.92 -26.37
CA SER A 567 -29.20 10.24 -26.20
C SER A 567 -27.83 10.15 -25.51
N VAL A 568 -27.74 9.33 -24.44
CA VAL A 568 -26.47 9.05 -23.75
C VAL A 568 -25.52 8.25 -24.65
N ALA A 569 -26.01 7.21 -25.32
CA ALA A 569 -25.22 6.35 -26.20
C ALA A 569 -24.55 7.17 -27.31
N SER A 570 -25.27 8.11 -27.93
CA SER A 570 -24.71 9.03 -28.93
C SER A 570 -23.56 9.87 -28.38
N ARG A 571 -23.70 10.46 -27.18
CA ARG A 571 -22.64 11.27 -26.53
C ARG A 571 -21.43 10.47 -26.07
N LEU A 572 -21.62 9.18 -25.78
CA LEU A 572 -20.57 8.27 -25.35
C LEU A 572 -19.96 7.47 -26.52
N ASN A 573 -20.50 7.61 -27.73
CA ASN A 573 -20.16 6.80 -28.90
C ASN A 573 -20.38 5.28 -28.68
N LEU A 574 -21.52 4.93 -28.09
CA LEU A 574 -21.99 3.56 -27.91
C LEU A 574 -22.98 3.18 -29.01
N SER A 575 -22.90 1.94 -29.49
CA SER A 575 -23.75 1.44 -30.56
C SER A 575 -25.05 0.84 -30.03
N ARG A 576 -26.16 1.09 -30.74
CA ARG A 576 -27.34 0.22 -30.66
C ARG A 576 -26.95 -1.17 -31.12
N HIS A 577 -27.29 -2.19 -30.34
CA HIS A 577 -26.86 -3.56 -30.60
C HIS A 577 -27.90 -4.57 -30.14
N SER A 578 -27.77 -5.80 -30.60
CA SER A 578 -28.68 -6.89 -30.24
C SER A 578 -28.15 -7.65 -29.03
N ALA A 579 -29.03 -7.87 -28.06
CA ALA A 579 -28.78 -8.70 -26.89
C ALA A 579 -29.90 -9.74 -26.75
N ARG A 580 -29.57 -10.92 -26.25
CA ARG A 580 -30.46 -12.06 -26.13
C ARG A 580 -30.13 -12.83 -24.85
N GLY A 581 -31.12 -13.00 -23.99
CA GLY A 581 -31.00 -13.92 -22.86
C GLY A 581 -30.97 -15.37 -23.35
N TYR A 582 -30.34 -16.28 -22.61
CA TYR A 582 -30.19 -17.66 -23.10
C TYR A 582 -31.53 -18.43 -23.21
N GLU A 583 -32.59 -17.99 -22.53
CA GLU A 583 -33.97 -18.52 -22.64
C GLU A 583 -34.82 -17.70 -23.62
N ASP A 584 -34.35 -16.54 -24.08
CA ASP A 584 -35.08 -15.72 -25.06
C ASP A 584 -35.07 -16.41 -26.43
N LEU A 585 -36.21 -16.44 -27.11
CA LEU A 585 -36.32 -16.94 -28.49
C LEU A 585 -35.76 -15.95 -29.51
N THR A 586 -35.93 -14.65 -29.26
CA THR A 586 -35.56 -13.55 -30.16
C THR A 586 -34.60 -12.58 -29.48
N SER A 587 -33.70 -11.97 -30.25
CA SER A 587 -32.84 -10.91 -29.77
C SER A 587 -33.59 -9.57 -29.69
N LYS A 588 -33.24 -8.75 -28.70
CA LYS A 588 -33.78 -7.39 -28.49
C LYS A 588 -32.71 -6.37 -28.83
N SER A 589 -33.10 -5.28 -29.51
CA SER A 589 -32.18 -4.23 -29.93
C SER A 589 -32.19 -3.08 -28.93
N ILE A 590 -31.10 -2.93 -28.18
CA ILE A 590 -30.95 -2.03 -27.03
C ILE A 590 -29.83 -1.01 -27.24
N ASN A 591 -29.93 0.15 -26.57
CA ASN A 591 -28.96 1.25 -26.65
C ASN A 591 -27.97 1.31 -25.47
N ALA A 592 -28.19 0.51 -24.44
CA ALA A 592 -27.32 0.42 -23.26
C ALA A 592 -26.99 -1.04 -22.96
N ALA A 593 -26.09 -1.29 -22.01
CA ALA A 593 -25.76 -2.65 -21.59
C ALA A 593 -27.00 -3.40 -21.06
N ALA A 594 -27.13 -4.67 -21.39
CA ALA A 594 -28.18 -5.56 -20.92
C ALA A 594 -28.04 -5.88 -19.42
N ASP A 595 -26.85 -5.73 -18.85
CA ASP A 595 -26.63 -5.85 -17.39
C ASP A 595 -27.08 -4.61 -16.60
N MET A 596 -27.32 -3.48 -17.28
CA MET A 596 -27.93 -2.29 -16.67
C MET A 596 -29.41 -2.55 -16.43
N LEU A 597 -29.91 -2.22 -15.25
CA LEU A 597 -31.32 -2.47 -14.89
C LEU A 597 -32.09 -1.16 -14.88
N GLY A 598 -33.17 -1.11 -15.65
CA GLY A 598 -34.15 -0.04 -15.64
C GLY A 598 -35.45 -0.51 -14.99
N TYR A 599 -35.92 0.21 -13.98
CA TYR A 599 -37.19 -0.04 -13.29
C TYR A 599 -38.14 1.14 -13.46
N LEU A 600 -39.45 0.84 -13.47
CA LEU A 600 -40.50 1.85 -13.32
C LEU A 600 -41.03 1.79 -11.89
N ASN A 601 -40.98 2.91 -11.18
CA ASN A 601 -41.48 2.98 -9.80
C ASN A 601 -42.98 3.28 -9.73
N GLY A 602 -43.56 3.21 -8.52
CA GLY A 602 -44.99 3.50 -8.30
C GLY A 602 -45.41 4.93 -8.64
N GLN A 603 -44.46 5.87 -8.72
CA GLN A 603 -44.67 7.26 -9.13
C GLN A 603 -44.48 7.47 -10.64
N LYS A 604 -44.39 6.39 -11.44
CA LYS A 604 -44.12 6.41 -12.90
C LYS A 604 -42.79 7.03 -13.30
N GLN A 605 -41.81 7.06 -12.39
CA GLN A 605 -40.46 7.52 -12.66
C GLN A 605 -39.55 6.35 -13.00
N LEU A 606 -38.59 6.63 -13.87
CA LEU A 606 -37.62 5.66 -14.35
C LEU A 606 -36.40 5.63 -13.42
N VAL A 607 -35.96 4.45 -13.04
CA VAL A 607 -34.82 4.24 -12.14
C VAL A 607 -33.77 3.38 -12.85
N LEU A 608 -32.52 3.85 -12.89
CA LEU A 608 -31.40 3.12 -13.47
C LEU A 608 -30.38 2.69 -12.40
N VAL A 609 -29.99 1.41 -12.43
CA VAL A 609 -28.96 0.82 -11.56
C VAL A 609 -28.06 -0.16 -12.32
N ASN A 610 -26.95 -0.59 -11.72
CA ASN A 610 -25.93 -1.50 -12.28
C ASN A 610 -25.16 -0.91 -13.49
N PHE A 611 -24.21 -0.05 -13.21
CA PHE A 611 -23.39 0.63 -14.23
C PHE A 611 -22.04 -0.04 -14.51
N ALA A 612 -21.66 -1.08 -13.75
CA ALA A 612 -20.34 -1.71 -13.82
C ALA A 612 -19.94 -2.15 -15.23
N ARG A 613 -20.90 -2.55 -16.08
CA ARG A 613 -20.70 -3.00 -17.47
C ARG A 613 -21.10 -2.01 -18.57
N ALA A 614 -21.31 -0.74 -18.23
CA ALA A 614 -21.81 0.25 -19.17
C ALA A 614 -20.78 0.76 -20.22
N MET A 615 -19.53 0.29 -20.19
CA MET A 615 -18.50 0.65 -21.17
C MET A 615 -18.00 -0.61 -21.91
N PRO A 616 -17.69 -0.51 -23.22
CA PRO A 616 -17.17 -1.62 -24.02
C PRO A 616 -15.97 -2.32 -23.37
N PRO A 617 -15.90 -3.66 -23.42
CA PRO A 617 -14.74 -4.39 -22.92
C PRO A 617 -13.51 -4.14 -23.81
N GLU A 618 -12.34 -4.44 -23.27
CA GLU A 618 -11.09 -4.55 -24.03
C GLU A 618 -10.93 -5.99 -24.53
N ASP A 619 -10.51 -6.17 -25.78
CA ASP A 619 -10.32 -7.50 -26.35
C ASP A 619 -9.07 -8.21 -25.74
N PRO A 620 -9.24 -9.35 -25.05
CA PRO A 620 -8.12 -10.11 -24.52
C PRO A 620 -7.17 -10.65 -25.59
N ASP A 621 -7.65 -11.01 -26.78
CA ASP A 621 -6.83 -11.63 -27.84
C ASP A 621 -5.86 -10.63 -28.47
N VAL A 622 -6.23 -9.35 -28.48
CA VAL A 622 -5.41 -8.24 -28.99
C VAL A 622 -4.41 -7.73 -27.95
N THR A 623 -4.52 -8.19 -26.70
CA THR A 623 -3.67 -7.75 -25.58
C THR A 623 -2.87 -8.90 -24.97
N PRO A 624 -2.09 -9.66 -25.77
CA PRO A 624 -1.34 -10.82 -25.31
C PRO A 624 -0.21 -10.45 -24.33
N HIS A 625 0.15 -9.17 -24.22
CA HIS A 625 1.08 -8.70 -23.21
C HIS A 625 0.48 -8.76 -21.80
N LEU A 626 -0.84 -8.78 -21.63
CA LEU A 626 -1.50 -8.97 -20.33
C LEU A 626 -1.80 -10.46 -20.07
N LEU A 627 -1.89 -10.86 -18.80
CA LEU A 627 -2.33 -12.22 -18.45
C LEU A 627 -3.75 -12.49 -18.96
N GLN A 628 -4.00 -13.69 -19.46
CA GLN A 628 -5.34 -14.13 -19.84
C GLN A 628 -6.14 -14.58 -18.62
N SER A 629 -7.46 -14.38 -18.64
CA SER A 629 -8.35 -14.95 -17.61
C SER A 629 -8.51 -16.44 -17.84
N THR A 630 -8.47 -17.24 -16.78
CA THR A 630 -8.68 -18.69 -16.85
C THR A 630 -10.08 -19.05 -17.34
N ARG A 631 -11.09 -18.22 -16.99
CA ARG A 631 -12.48 -18.40 -17.39
C ARG A 631 -12.94 -17.50 -18.55
N GLY A 632 -12.05 -16.71 -19.14
CA GLY A 632 -12.43 -15.73 -20.18
C GLY A 632 -13.33 -14.58 -19.68
N MET A 633 -13.33 -14.27 -18.38
CA MET A 633 -14.26 -13.31 -17.76
C MET A 633 -13.71 -11.89 -17.65
N THR A 634 -12.63 -11.58 -18.38
CA THR A 634 -11.93 -10.28 -18.31
C THR A 634 -12.86 -9.08 -18.54
N ILE A 635 -13.94 -9.25 -19.31
CA ILE A 635 -14.97 -8.24 -19.57
C ILE A 635 -15.53 -7.59 -18.30
N LEU A 636 -15.48 -8.29 -17.15
CA LEU A 636 -15.98 -7.79 -15.86
C LEU A 636 -15.06 -6.72 -15.23
N TRP A 637 -13.77 -6.68 -15.58
CA TRP A 637 -12.80 -5.74 -15.01
C TRP A 637 -11.86 -5.08 -16.03
N ARG A 638 -11.92 -5.45 -17.30
CA ARG A 638 -11.17 -4.86 -18.41
C ARG A 638 -12.12 -4.17 -19.40
N GLN A 639 -12.42 -2.92 -19.11
CA GLN A 639 -13.14 -2.03 -20.04
C GLN A 639 -12.21 -1.06 -20.72
N LEU A 640 -12.55 -0.69 -21.95
CA LEU A 640 -12.02 0.48 -22.64
C LEU A 640 -12.42 1.75 -21.88
N ARG A 641 -11.59 2.78 -22.01
CA ARG A 641 -11.81 4.05 -21.37
C ARG A 641 -12.86 4.87 -22.13
N PRO A 642 -13.77 5.58 -21.44
CA PRO A 642 -14.74 6.46 -22.10
C PRO A 642 -14.10 7.47 -23.05
N GLU A 643 -12.92 7.98 -22.69
CA GLU A 643 -12.15 8.95 -23.49
C GLU A 643 -11.73 8.33 -24.84
N LEU A 644 -11.28 7.07 -24.85
CA LEU A 644 -10.96 6.35 -26.09
C LEU A 644 -12.22 6.09 -26.92
N VAL A 645 -13.27 5.57 -26.28
CA VAL A 645 -14.53 5.19 -26.94
C VAL A 645 -15.14 6.40 -27.65
N LYS A 646 -15.19 7.57 -26.98
CA LYS A 646 -15.68 8.82 -27.55
C LYS A 646 -14.89 9.29 -28.77
N SER A 647 -13.57 9.10 -28.77
CA SER A 647 -12.70 9.51 -29.88
C SER A 647 -12.64 8.51 -31.03
N PHE A 648 -13.20 7.30 -30.84
CA PHE A 648 -13.08 6.22 -31.81
C PHE A 648 -14.02 6.43 -33.01
N LYS A 649 -13.58 6.01 -34.20
CA LYS A 649 -14.28 6.25 -35.48
C LYS A 649 -15.70 5.66 -35.54
N THR A 650 -15.94 4.54 -34.88
CA THR A 650 -17.20 3.79 -34.94
C THR A 650 -17.76 3.57 -33.55
N PRO A 651 -19.10 3.59 -33.38
CA PRO A 651 -19.70 3.35 -32.09
C PRO A 651 -19.50 1.88 -31.66
N LEU A 652 -19.34 1.65 -30.35
CA LEU A 652 -18.99 0.35 -29.80
C LEU A 652 -20.09 -0.23 -28.89
N SER A 653 -20.25 -1.55 -28.90
CA SER A 653 -21.22 -2.24 -28.05
C SER A 653 -20.65 -2.46 -26.64
N PRO A 654 -21.37 -2.07 -25.57
CA PRO A 654 -20.99 -2.39 -24.19
C PRO A 654 -21.10 -3.90 -23.87
N ASP A 655 -21.94 -4.64 -24.59
CA ASP A 655 -22.14 -6.08 -24.40
C ASP A 655 -21.30 -6.95 -25.34
N ALA A 656 -20.41 -6.34 -26.15
CA ALA A 656 -19.46 -7.12 -26.96
C ALA A 656 -18.72 -8.17 -26.12
N LEU A 657 -18.43 -9.33 -26.70
CA LEU A 657 -17.77 -10.47 -26.03
C LEU A 657 -18.57 -11.07 -24.84
N SER A 658 -19.80 -10.64 -24.60
CA SER A 658 -20.70 -11.20 -23.58
C SER A 658 -21.42 -12.44 -24.09
N SER A 659 -21.80 -13.36 -23.21
CA SER A 659 -22.71 -14.46 -23.57
C SER A 659 -24.09 -13.94 -24.02
N LEU A 660 -24.47 -12.72 -23.63
CA LEU A 660 -25.73 -12.07 -24.04
C LEU A 660 -25.77 -11.69 -25.53
N THR A 661 -24.62 -11.68 -26.23
CA THR A 661 -24.58 -11.45 -27.68
C THR A 661 -24.44 -12.75 -28.46
N TYR A 662 -24.43 -13.91 -27.78
CA TYR A 662 -24.27 -15.18 -28.46
C TYR A 662 -25.45 -15.46 -29.41
N ARG A 663 -25.14 -15.71 -30.69
CA ARG A 663 -26.11 -15.95 -31.78
C ARG A 663 -27.10 -14.80 -32.01
N THR A 664 -26.76 -13.56 -31.66
CA THR A 664 -27.50 -12.38 -32.13
C THR A 664 -27.12 -12.06 -33.58
N PRO A 665 -27.93 -11.36 -34.38
CA PRO A 665 -27.61 -11.12 -35.79
C PRO A 665 -26.30 -10.35 -36.04
N ASP A 666 -25.90 -9.50 -35.09
CA ASP A 666 -24.79 -8.53 -35.18
C ASP A 666 -23.58 -8.91 -34.30
N TRP A 667 -23.57 -10.11 -33.69
CA TRP A 667 -22.55 -10.51 -32.71
C TRP A 667 -21.11 -10.40 -33.21
N GLN A 668 -20.87 -10.72 -34.49
CA GLN A 668 -19.55 -10.61 -35.12
C GLN A 668 -19.13 -9.15 -35.27
N THR A 669 -20.05 -8.28 -35.70
CA THR A 669 -19.79 -6.84 -35.83
C THR A 669 -19.45 -6.23 -34.47
N GLN A 670 -20.16 -6.63 -33.42
CA GLN A 670 -19.88 -6.19 -32.05
C GLN A 670 -18.47 -6.61 -31.59
N ALA A 671 -18.08 -7.86 -31.81
CA ALA A 671 -16.76 -8.38 -31.44
C ALA A 671 -15.64 -7.70 -32.25
N LEU A 672 -15.77 -7.64 -33.58
CA LEU A 672 -14.80 -7.00 -34.48
C LEU A 672 -14.61 -5.50 -34.16
N GLY A 673 -15.68 -4.79 -33.79
CA GLY A 673 -15.59 -3.38 -33.41
C GLY A 673 -14.69 -3.15 -32.19
N VAL A 674 -14.84 -3.98 -31.15
CA VAL A 674 -13.99 -3.93 -29.95
C VAL A 674 -12.56 -4.41 -30.23
N GLU A 675 -12.40 -5.43 -31.08
CA GLU A 675 -11.10 -5.90 -31.54
C GLU A 675 -10.33 -4.77 -32.26
N GLU A 676 -10.97 -4.07 -33.19
CA GLU A 676 -10.40 -2.92 -33.91
C GLU A 676 -10.04 -1.75 -32.97
N ALA A 677 -10.93 -1.40 -32.04
CA ALA A 677 -10.68 -0.35 -31.06
C ALA A 677 -9.48 -0.69 -30.15
N THR A 678 -9.38 -1.95 -29.74
CA THR A 678 -8.26 -2.45 -28.93
C THR A 678 -6.96 -2.46 -29.74
N LYS A 679 -7.01 -2.85 -31.02
CA LYS A 679 -5.86 -2.76 -31.94
C LYS A 679 -5.39 -1.32 -32.11
N TYR A 680 -6.32 -0.38 -32.26
CA TYR A 680 -6.02 1.05 -32.37
C TYR A 680 -5.35 1.59 -31.10
N LEU A 681 -5.86 1.24 -29.91
CA LEU A 681 -5.24 1.59 -28.63
C LEU A 681 -3.77 1.12 -28.55
N VAL A 682 -3.54 -0.17 -28.81
CA VAL A 682 -2.22 -0.81 -28.65
C VAL A 682 -1.22 -0.35 -29.72
N LYS A 683 -1.65 -0.24 -30.98
CA LYS A 683 -0.76 0.01 -32.12
C LYS A 683 -0.57 1.48 -32.48
N GLN A 684 -1.51 2.35 -32.10
CA GLN A 684 -1.48 3.77 -32.47
C GLN A 684 -1.45 4.67 -31.24
N VAL A 685 -2.46 4.58 -30.36
CA VAL A 685 -2.61 5.54 -29.25
C VAL A 685 -1.46 5.47 -28.24
N VAL A 686 -1.09 4.27 -27.78
CA VAL A 686 0.01 4.09 -26.81
C VAL A 686 1.36 4.55 -27.40
N PRO A 687 1.75 4.15 -28.63
CA PRO A 687 2.98 4.68 -29.25
C PRO A 687 2.98 6.20 -29.45
N LEU A 688 1.87 6.79 -29.89
CA LEU A 688 1.78 8.25 -30.06
C LEU A 688 1.95 9.00 -28.73
N PHE A 689 1.33 8.49 -27.66
CA PHE A 689 1.50 9.03 -26.31
C PHE A 689 2.96 8.92 -25.82
N ALA A 690 3.65 7.80 -26.11
CA ALA A 690 5.06 7.64 -25.78
C ALA A 690 5.95 8.68 -26.47
N VAL A 691 5.70 8.94 -27.76
CA VAL A 691 6.42 9.97 -28.53
C VAL A 691 6.20 11.35 -27.93
N GLN A 692 4.96 11.69 -27.57
CA GLN A 692 4.65 12.98 -26.91
C GLN A 692 5.37 13.15 -25.58
N LEU A 693 5.42 12.10 -24.75
CA LEU A 693 6.17 12.12 -23.49
C LEU A 693 7.68 12.29 -23.70
N SER A 694 8.24 11.65 -24.74
CA SER A 694 9.66 11.75 -25.04
C SER A 694 10.05 13.16 -25.53
N GLN A 695 9.32 13.70 -26.50
CA GLN A 695 9.71 14.90 -27.25
C GLN A 695 9.28 16.24 -26.60
N LYS A 696 8.19 16.28 -25.83
CA LYS A 696 7.71 17.54 -25.22
C LYS A 696 8.38 17.76 -23.85
N ARG A 697 9.40 18.62 -23.79
CA ARG A 697 10.20 18.82 -22.57
C ARG A 697 9.36 19.31 -21.38
N GLU A 698 8.70 20.44 -21.56
CA GLU A 698 7.87 21.12 -20.55
C GLU A 698 6.65 20.31 -20.09
N TYR A 699 6.22 19.33 -20.89
CA TYR A 699 5.03 18.54 -20.60
C TYR A 699 5.22 17.55 -19.44
N PHE A 700 6.37 16.85 -19.40
CA PHE A 700 6.68 15.89 -18.34
C PHE A 700 7.24 16.54 -17.07
N ASP A 701 8.02 17.62 -17.23
CA ASP A 701 8.69 18.30 -16.11
C ASP A 701 7.76 19.31 -15.40
N SER A 702 6.53 19.49 -15.88
CA SER A 702 5.54 20.37 -15.26
C SER A 702 5.16 19.88 -13.85
N PRO A 703 5.10 20.77 -12.84
CA PRO A 703 4.66 20.40 -11.49
C PRO A 703 3.22 19.88 -11.44
N GLU A 704 2.41 20.19 -12.46
CA GLU A 704 1.02 19.74 -12.59
C GLU A 704 0.89 18.36 -13.28
N PHE A 705 1.98 17.82 -13.82
CA PHE A 705 1.94 16.57 -14.57
C PHE A 705 1.56 15.39 -13.66
N ASP A 706 0.39 14.80 -13.93
CA ASP A 706 -0.02 13.53 -13.35
C ASP A 706 -0.16 12.49 -14.47
N LEU A 707 0.83 11.57 -14.53
CA LEU A 707 0.87 10.49 -15.50
C LEU A 707 -0.47 9.75 -15.63
N VAL A 708 -1.17 9.53 -14.52
CA VAL A 708 -2.43 8.78 -14.53
C VAL A 708 -3.52 9.58 -15.21
N LYS A 709 -3.63 10.88 -14.90
CA LYS A 709 -4.61 11.77 -15.53
C LYS A 709 -4.32 11.91 -17.03
N GLU A 710 -3.06 12.08 -17.41
CA GLU A 710 -2.67 12.21 -18.82
C GLU A 710 -2.86 10.92 -19.61
N MET A 711 -2.52 9.76 -19.07
CA MET A 711 -2.86 8.47 -19.70
C MET A 711 -4.37 8.34 -19.91
N HIS A 712 -5.16 8.68 -18.90
CA HIS A 712 -6.61 8.61 -18.97
C HIS A 712 -7.21 9.57 -20.01
N ARG A 713 -6.67 10.79 -20.11
CA ARG A 713 -7.06 11.80 -21.10
C ARG A 713 -6.89 11.29 -22.54
N HIS A 714 -5.86 10.49 -22.79
CA HIS A 714 -5.61 9.82 -24.06
C HIS A 714 -6.36 8.49 -24.21
N GLY A 715 -7.24 8.13 -23.27
CA GLY A 715 -7.99 6.87 -23.33
C GLY A 715 -7.17 5.63 -22.97
N ILE A 716 -5.98 5.79 -22.39
CA ILE A 716 -5.09 4.68 -22.02
C ILE A 716 -5.37 4.25 -20.57
N ASN A 717 -5.68 2.96 -20.38
CA ASN A 717 -5.76 2.38 -19.05
C ASN A 717 -4.35 2.15 -18.45
N VAL A 718 -4.21 2.37 -17.14
CA VAL A 718 -2.92 2.18 -16.42
C VAL A 718 -2.40 0.74 -16.46
N ARG A 719 -3.24 -0.25 -16.82
CA ARG A 719 -2.79 -1.62 -17.07
C ARG A 719 -1.77 -1.72 -18.21
N HIS A 720 -1.74 -0.76 -19.13
CA HIS A 720 -0.79 -0.70 -20.24
C HIS A 720 0.54 -0.01 -19.90
N LEU A 721 0.84 0.27 -18.62
CA LEU A 721 2.13 0.86 -18.23
C LEU A 721 3.34 0.03 -18.72
N GLY A 722 3.25 -1.30 -18.68
CA GLY A 722 4.30 -2.17 -19.20
C GLY A 722 4.54 -2.00 -20.70
N LEU A 723 3.44 -1.94 -21.47
CA LEU A 723 3.48 -1.67 -22.92
C LEU A 723 3.97 -0.26 -23.23
N LEU A 724 3.62 0.74 -22.41
CA LEU A 724 4.11 2.11 -22.56
C LEU A 724 5.62 2.19 -22.29
N ARG A 725 6.10 1.56 -21.20
CA ARG A 725 7.53 1.50 -20.87
C ARG A 725 8.33 0.85 -22.01
N SER A 726 7.80 -0.19 -22.65
CA SER A 726 8.49 -0.87 -23.75
C SER A 726 8.65 -0.03 -25.02
N GLN A 727 7.96 1.12 -25.14
CA GLN A 727 8.13 2.02 -26.28
C GLN A 727 9.45 2.83 -26.21
N PHE A 728 9.95 3.10 -25.00
CA PHE A 728 11.14 3.95 -24.81
C PHE A 728 12.43 3.18 -25.05
N LEU A 729 13.38 3.84 -25.73
CA LEU A 729 14.67 3.26 -26.10
C LEU A 729 15.48 2.83 -24.85
N PHE A 730 16.08 1.64 -24.89
CA PHE A 730 16.96 1.16 -23.83
C PHE A 730 18.09 0.29 -24.37
N LYS A 731 19.25 0.35 -23.73
CA LYS A 731 20.42 -0.47 -24.06
C LYS A 731 20.25 -1.88 -23.48
N LEU A 732 20.53 -2.90 -24.27
CA LEU A 732 20.56 -4.29 -23.79
C LEU A 732 21.82 -4.55 -22.95
N SER A 733 21.74 -5.56 -22.08
CA SER A 733 22.80 -5.92 -21.11
C SER A 733 24.13 -6.36 -21.72
N GLY A 734 24.13 -6.86 -22.96
CA GLY A 734 25.33 -7.30 -23.68
C GLY A 734 25.56 -6.61 -25.03
N THR A 735 26.57 -7.08 -25.75
CA THR A 735 26.92 -6.67 -27.12
C THR A 735 26.64 -7.78 -28.13
N ALA A 736 26.52 -7.40 -29.39
CA ALA A 736 26.35 -8.32 -30.51
C ALA A 736 27.52 -8.23 -31.49
N THR A 737 27.78 -9.35 -32.16
CA THR A 737 28.68 -9.45 -33.31
C THR A 737 27.84 -9.64 -34.57
N LEU A 738 28.02 -8.73 -35.53
CA LEU A 738 27.41 -8.82 -36.85
C LEU A 738 28.43 -9.39 -37.83
N GLN A 739 28.05 -10.44 -38.55
CA GLN A 739 28.87 -11.05 -39.59
C GLN A 739 28.39 -10.58 -40.97
N TYR A 740 29.32 -10.52 -41.93
CA TYR A 740 29.01 -10.14 -43.31
C TYR A 740 28.02 -11.12 -43.94
N SER A 741 26.99 -10.57 -44.59
CA SER A 741 25.97 -11.32 -45.34
C SER A 741 25.12 -12.31 -44.51
N THR A 742 25.07 -12.15 -43.19
CA THR A 742 24.19 -12.96 -42.32
C THR A 742 23.09 -12.12 -41.69
N ALA A 743 21.95 -12.74 -41.41
CA ALA A 743 20.88 -12.14 -40.59
C ALA A 743 21.00 -12.56 -39.11
N GLU A 744 21.85 -13.54 -38.80
CA GLU A 744 22.11 -14.01 -37.45
C GLU A 744 23.15 -13.14 -36.76
N ILE A 745 22.79 -12.59 -35.61
CA ILE A 745 23.71 -11.87 -34.73
C ILE A 745 24.11 -12.78 -33.56
N GLN A 746 25.40 -12.87 -33.30
CA GLN A 746 25.91 -13.59 -32.13
C GLN A 746 25.89 -12.66 -30.93
N THR A 747 25.38 -13.13 -29.80
CA THR A 747 25.17 -12.32 -28.59
C THR A 747 26.14 -12.74 -27.49
N THR A 748 26.76 -11.77 -26.83
CA THR A 748 27.63 -12.02 -25.67
C THR A 748 26.85 -12.37 -24.40
N GLN A 749 25.58 -11.97 -24.34
CA GLN A 749 24.64 -12.30 -23.28
C GLN A 749 23.30 -12.73 -23.87
N ASP A 750 22.47 -13.35 -23.04
CA ASP A 750 21.16 -13.85 -23.42
C ASP A 750 20.15 -12.72 -23.62
N PHE A 751 20.07 -12.23 -24.87
CA PHE A 751 19.13 -11.19 -25.27
C PHE A 751 17.66 -11.66 -25.26
N THR A 752 17.39 -12.97 -25.21
CA THR A 752 16.01 -13.49 -25.13
C THR A 752 15.31 -13.12 -23.81
N ARG A 753 16.09 -12.70 -22.80
CA ARG A 753 15.58 -12.20 -21.51
C ARG A 753 14.99 -10.79 -21.58
N GLU A 754 15.30 -10.04 -22.63
CA GLU A 754 14.94 -8.63 -22.80
C GLU A 754 14.17 -8.37 -24.09
N LEU A 755 14.32 -9.24 -25.10
CA LEU A 755 13.67 -9.15 -26.40
C LEU A 755 12.67 -10.28 -26.62
N GLU A 756 11.69 -10.01 -27.47
CA GLU A 756 10.78 -11.03 -28.00
C GLU A 756 10.88 -11.08 -29.53
N ARG A 757 10.42 -12.19 -30.12
CA ARG A 757 10.28 -12.29 -31.57
C ARG A 757 9.39 -11.17 -32.12
N GLY A 758 9.84 -10.51 -33.17
CA GLY A 758 9.17 -9.33 -33.75
C GLY A 758 9.48 -7.99 -33.07
N ALA A 759 10.35 -7.94 -32.05
CA ALA A 759 10.79 -6.69 -31.44
C ALA A 759 11.65 -5.86 -32.39
N HIS A 760 11.55 -4.53 -32.29
CA HIS A 760 12.45 -3.61 -32.97
C HIS A 760 13.75 -3.49 -32.19
N VAL A 761 14.87 -3.66 -32.90
CA VAL A 761 16.22 -3.49 -32.36
C VAL A 761 16.99 -2.50 -33.21
N TYR A 762 17.87 -1.75 -32.56
CA TYR A 762 18.74 -0.77 -33.18
C TYR A 762 20.18 -1.20 -32.97
N ILE A 763 20.90 -1.32 -34.07
CA ILE A 763 22.27 -1.82 -34.11
C ILE A 763 23.05 -0.94 -35.07
N ASN A 764 24.10 -0.27 -34.57
CA ASN A 764 24.98 0.59 -35.37
C ASN A 764 24.24 1.60 -36.28
N GLY A 765 23.24 2.29 -35.74
CA GLY A 765 22.44 3.29 -36.48
C GLY A 765 21.41 2.73 -37.47
N ARG A 766 21.30 1.40 -37.61
CA ARG A 766 20.29 0.73 -38.45
C ARG A 766 19.18 0.13 -37.61
N VAL A 767 17.96 0.14 -38.15
CA VAL A 767 16.77 -0.46 -37.55
C VAL A 767 16.56 -1.85 -38.14
N SER A 768 16.42 -2.85 -37.29
CA SER A 768 16.09 -4.21 -37.69
C SER A 768 14.98 -4.77 -36.79
N THR A 769 14.28 -5.79 -37.26
CA THR A 769 13.30 -6.53 -36.47
C THR A 769 13.78 -7.94 -36.19
N VAL A 770 13.61 -8.41 -34.96
CA VAL A 770 13.81 -9.82 -34.61
C VAL A 770 12.82 -10.66 -35.40
N SER A 771 13.28 -11.75 -36.01
CA SER A 771 12.43 -12.59 -36.85
C SER A 771 11.25 -13.17 -36.06
N ARG A 772 10.06 -13.16 -36.68
CA ARG A 772 8.83 -13.73 -36.11
C ARG A 772 8.71 -15.24 -36.33
N ASP A 773 9.47 -15.79 -37.27
CA ASP A 773 9.40 -17.21 -37.60
C ASP A 773 9.95 -18.05 -36.44
N ARG A 774 9.18 -19.05 -36.00
CA ARG A 774 9.57 -19.94 -34.90
C ARG A 774 10.71 -20.89 -35.28
N SER A 775 10.91 -21.15 -36.58
CA SER A 775 11.98 -22.00 -37.10
C SER A 775 13.37 -21.32 -37.04
N HIS A 776 13.41 -20.00 -37.09
CA HIS A 776 14.66 -19.23 -36.99
C HIS A 776 15.23 -19.23 -35.57
N ARG A 777 16.56 -19.20 -35.47
CA ARG A 777 17.27 -19.24 -34.19
C ARG A 777 16.93 -18.05 -33.30
N PHE A 778 16.61 -18.37 -32.05
CA PHE A 778 16.32 -17.41 -30.99
C PHE A 778 16.68 -18.08 -29.66
N ASP A 779 17.97 -18.04 -29.34
CA ASP A 779 18.55 -18.69 -28.16
C ASP A 779 19.49 -17.70 -27.45
N ALA A 780 20.09 -18.13 -26.34
CA ALA A 780 20.95 -17.28 -25.50
C ALA A 780 22.21 -16.77 -26.21
N THR A 781 22.60 -17.36 -27.34
CA THR A 781 23.85 -17.09 -28.05
C THR A 781 23.65 -16.46 -29.43
N CYS A 782 22.45 -16.59 -30.00
CA CYS A 782 22.17 -16.14 -31.35
C CYS A 782 20.70 -15.70 -31.51
N ILE A 783 20.52 -14.58 -32.21
CA ILE A 783 19.22 -14.07 -32.63
C ILE A 783 19.21 -13.83 -34.13
N THR A 784 18.20 -14.32 -34.83
CA THR A 784 17.97 -14.02 -36.25
C THR A 784 17.16 -12.73 -36.43
N LEU A 785 17.71 -11.79 -37.20
CA LEU A 785 17.05 -10.56 -37.64
C LEU A 785 16.31 -10.77 -38.97
N THR A 786 15.43 -9.83 -39.31
CA THR A 786 14.67 -9.87 -40.58
C THR A 786 15.50 -9.35 -41.76
N THR A 787 16.48 -8.50 -41.48
CA THR A 787 17.38 -7.89 -42.46
C THR A 787 18.78 -8.45 -42.32
N THR A 788 19.44 -8.74 -43.44
CA THR A 788 20.84 -9.19 -43.47
C THR A 788 21.79 -8.01 -43.28
N HIS A 789 22.90 -8.25 -42.59
CA HIS A 789 23.95 -7.25 -42.45
C HIS A 789 24.83 -7.24 -43.71
N THR A 790 24.83 -6.13 -44.44
CA THR A 790 25.55 -5.96 -45.72
C THR A 790 26.90 -5.25 -45.59
N GLY A 791 27.28 -4.83 -44.38
CA GLY A 791 28.57 -4.17 -44.12
C GLY A 791 29.64 -5.15 -43.64
N ASP A 792 30.84 -4.64 -43.40
CA ASP A 792 31.94 -5.42 -42.81
C ASP A 792 31.53 -6.05 -41.47
N SER A 793 32.21 -7.13 -41.09
CA SER A 793 31.93 -7.81 -39.82
C SER A 793 32.40 -6.93 -38.66
N ILE A 794 31.49 -6.64 -37.71
CA ILE A 794 31.77 -5.77 -36.56
C ILE A 794 31.45 -6.53 -35.27
N GLN A 795 32.40 -6.52 -34.34
CA GLN A 795 32.26 -7.14 -33.03
C GLN A 795 31.92 -6.09 -31.96
N ASN A 796 31.37 -6.55 -30.83
CA ASN A 796 31.12 -5.73 -29.64
C ASN A 796 30.19 -4.52 -29.87
N VAL A 797 29.20 -4.67 -30.75
CA VAL A 797 28.24 -3.61 -31.05
C VAL A 797 27.15 -3.55 -29.99
N ALA A 798 26.89 -2.36 -29.46
CA ALA A 798 25.76 -2.15 -28.55
C ALA A 798 24.44 -2.28 -29.30
N VAL A 799 23.51 -3.03 -28.72
CA VAL A 799 22.16 -3.21 -29.25
C VAL A 799 21.16 -2.50 -28.33
N TYR A 800 20.20 -1.80 -28.94
CA TYR A 800 19.14 -1.10 -28.22
C TYR A 800 17.78 -1.66 -28.61
N GLY A 801 16.88 -1.82 -27.65
CA GLY A 801 15.47 -2.13 -27.88
C GLY A 801 14.58 -0.89 -27.72
N GLY A 802 13.33 -0.96 -28.19
CA GLY A 802 12.33 0.11 -28.07
C GLY A 802 12.08 0.86 -29.37
N ARG A 803 11.74 2.16 -29.31
CA ARG A 803 11.55 3.03 -30.49
C ARG A 803 12.56 4.17 -30.51
N LEU A 804 13.11 4.45 -31.69
CA LEU A 804 14.08 5.53 -31.90
C LEU A 804 13.46 6.91 -31.65
N ASP A 805 12.20 7.09 -32.06
CA ASP A 805 11.42 8.33 -31.87
C ASP A 805 11.22 8.66 -30.39
N CYS A 806 11.43 7.68 -29.50
CA CYS A 806 11.30 7.77 -28.05
C CYS A 806 12.67 7.69 -27.33
N ARG A 807 13.74 8.16 -27.98
CA ARG A 807 15.11 8.17 -27.42
C ARG A 807 15.33 9.25 -26.36
N GLU A 808 14.61 10.36 -26.46
CA GLU A 808 14.83 11.51 -25.58
C GLU A 808 14.30 11.22 -24.18
N ARG A 809 15.15 11.37 -23.17
CA ARG A 809 14.85 11.12 -21.75
C ARG A 809 14.36 9.70 -21.47
N SER A 810 14.69 8.74 -22.34
CA SER A 810 14.18 7.37 -22.27
C SER A 810 14.49 6.71 -20.93
N ASP A 811 15.71 6.86 -20.41
CA ASP A 811 16.11 6.27 -19.14
C ASP A 811 15.32 6.83 -17.94
N THR A 812 15.13 8.15 -17.89
CA THR A 812 14.37 8.82 -16.82
C THR A 812 12.91 8.42 -16.87
N LEU A 813 12.28 8.44 -18.06
CA LEU A 813 10.89 8.05 -18.25
C LEU A 813 10.68 6.58 -17.93
N ARG A 814 11.56 5.67 -18.38
CA ARG A 814 11.49 4.25 -18.05
C ARG A 814 11.60 3.99 -16.55
N ARG A 815 12.48 4.71 -15.85
CA ARG A 815 12.63 4.62 -14.39
C ARG A 815 11.38 5.11 -13.68
N PHE A 816 10.83 6.24 -14.09
CA PHE A 816 9.60 6.81 -13.53
C PHE A 816 8.38 5.90 -13.72
N LEU A 817 8.18 5.39 -14.94
CA LEU A 817 7.11 4.43 -15.27
C LEU A 817 7.25 3.14 -14.45
N LEU A 818 8.49 2.65 -14.27
CA LEU A 818 8.76 1.51 -13.41
C LEU A 818 8.45 1.80 -11.93
N GLY A 819 8.77 3.01 -11.44
CA GLY A 819 8.37 3.46 -10.11
C GLY A 819 6.86 3.47 -9.90
N GLU A 820 6.07 3.96 -10.86
CA GLU A 820 4.60 3.92 -10.79
C GLU A 820 4.05 2.47 -10.80
N MET A 821 4.67 1.57 -11.58
CA MET A 821 4.32 0.14 -11.56
C MET A 821 4.62 -0.50 -10.20
N VAL A 822 5.80 -0.25 -9.63
CA VAL A 822 6.18 -0.72 -8.29
C VAL A 822 5.21 -0.21 -7.23
N ALA A 823 4.91 1.10 -7.21
CA ALA A 823 4.00 1.69 -6.24
C ALA A 823 2.61 0.99 -6.26
N ARG A 824 2.10 0.67 -7.45
CA ARG A 824 0.80 0.01 -7.62
C ARG A 824 0.82 -1.45 -7.23
N THR A 825 1.88 -2.17 -7.58
CA THR A 825 2.10 -3.56 -7.18
C THR A 825 2.23 -3.65 -5.66
N PHE A 826 3.10 -2.82 -5.07
CA PHE A 826 3.33 -2.77 -3.64
C PHE A 826 2.06 -2.42 -2.86
N LYS A 827 1.28 -1.42 -3.29
CA LYS A 827 -0.04 -1.14 -2.73
C LYS A 827 -0.93 -2.37 -2.70
N ASN A 828 -0.98 -3.16 -3.77
CA ASN A 828 -1.81 -4.37 -3.82
C ASN A 828 -1.27 -5.49 -2.90
N VAL A 829 0.06 -5.63 -2.78
CA VAL A 829 0.68 -6.52 -1.79
C VAL A 829 0.25 -6.12 -0.38
N VAL A 830 0.40 -4.86 0.01
CA VAL A 830 0.00 -4.37 1.34
C VAL A 830 -1.50 -4.58 1.59
N ARG A 831 -2.36 -4.35 0.58
CA ARG A 831 -3.80 -4.67 0.69
C ARG A 831 -4.06 -6.16 0.89
N HIS A 832 -3.31 -7.03 0.21
CA HIS A 832 -3.41 -8.48 0.42
C HIS A 832 -2.98 -8.86 1.85
N LEU A 833 -1.84 -8.34 2.34
CA LEU A 833 -1.36 -8.56 3.71
C LEU A 833 -2.42 -8.14 4.75
N MET A 834 -3.02 -6.96 4.60
CA MET A 834 -4.07 -6.48 5.51
C MET A 834 -5.30 -7.39 5.52
N ARG A 835 -5.73 -7.88 4.36
CA ARG A 835 -6.89 -8.78 4.26
C ARG A 835 -6.63 -10.14 4.90
N GLN A 836 -5.44 -10.70 4.69
CA GLN A 836 -5.05 -11.96 5.31
C GLN A 836 -4.90 -11.83 6.83
N ALA A 837 -4.31 -10.72 7.31
CA ALA A 837 -4.26 -10.42 8.74
C ALA A 837 -5.67 -10.27 9.35
N ALA A 838 -6.59 -9.60 8.65
CA ALA A 838 -7.98 -9.49 9.09
C ALA A 838 -8.69 -10.86 9.15
N LYS A 839 -8.44 -11.74 8.17
CA LYS A 839 -8.98 -13.11 8.12
C LYS A 839 -8.43 -13.97 9.27
N ALA A 840 -7.11 -13.89 9.52
CA ALA A 840 -6.44 -14.65 10.58
C ALA A 840 -6.93 -14.26 11.99
N ASN A 841 -7.15 -12.97 12.24
CA ASN A 841 -7.59 -12.50 13.56
C ASN A 841 -9.09 -12.71 13.84
N SER A 842 -9.90 -13.05 12.83
CA SER A 842 -11.38 -13.18 12.89
C SER A 842 -12.18 -11.93 13.32
N THR A 843 -11.54 -10.92 13.93
CA THR A 843 -12.18 -9.69 14.44
C THR A 843 -11.77 -8.43 13.66
N GLY A 844 -11.24 -8.59 12.44
CA GLY A 844 -10.71 -7.48 11.64
C GLY A 844 -9.34 -6.98 12.09
N LEU A 845 -8.94 -5.78 11.63
CA LEU A 845 -7.66 -5.16 11.97
C LEU A 845 -7.85 -4.05 13.01
N THR A 846 -7.18 -4.18 14.16
CA THR A 846 -7.09 -3.09 15.14
C THR A 846 -6.27 -1.92 14.58
N PRO A 847 -6.53 -0.66 14.99
CA PRO A 847 -5.77 0.50 14.52
C PRO A 847 -4.26 0.36 14.72
N MET A 848 -3.84 -0.23 15.84
CA MET A 848 -2.42 -0.49 16.11
C MET A 848 -1.84 -1.53 15.15
N LEU A 849 -2.48 -2.69 14.98
CA LEU A 849 -1.99 -3.71 14.06
C LEU A 849 -1.94 -3.21 12.62
N HIS A 850 -2.93 -2.42 12.21
CA HIS A 850 -2.93 -1.74 10.91
C HIS A 850 -1.69 -0.86 10.74
N LYS A 851 -1.38 0.03 11.69
CA LYS A 851 -0.19 0.89 11.65
C LYS A 851 1.11 0.08 11.61
N HIS A 852 1.21 -1.01 12.39
CA HIS A 852 2.39 -1.88 12.40
C HIS A 852 2.62 -2.55 11.04
N ILE A 853 1.57 -3.14 10.44
CA ILE A 853 1.65 -3.75 9.10
C ILE A 853 2.13 -2.72 8.07
N LEU A 854 1.63 -1.47 8.14
CA LEU A 854 2.02 -0.40 7.22
C LEU A 854 3.51 -0.04 7.35
N ILE A 855 3.98 0.23 8.57
CA ILE A 855 5.37 0.61 8.84
C ILE A 855 6.32 -0.50 8.43
N GLN A 856 6.02 -1.73 8.85
CA GLN A 856 6.81 -2.89 8.48
C GLN A 856 6.86 -3.11 6.97
N SER A 857 5.75 -2.88 6.27
CA SER A 857 5.72 -2.94 4.81
C SER A 857 6.59 -1.85 4.19
N LEU A 858 6.48 -0.59 4.65
CA LEU A 858 7.31 0.51 4.15
C LEU A 858 8.81 0.26 4.41
N ASN A 859 9.15 -0.35 5.54
CA ASN A 859 10.52 -0.77 5.88
C ASN A 859 11.04 -1.94 5.01
N LEU A 860 10.15 -2.80 4.50
CA LEU A 860 10.53 -3.77 3.46
C LEU A 860 10.77 -3.08 2.11
N LEU A 861 10.03 -2.01 1.81
CA LEU A 861 10.17 -1.25 0.57
C LEU A 861 11.48 -0.45 0.53
N SER A 862 11.76 0.37 1.56
CA SER A 862 13.03 1.09 1.71
C SER A 862 14.20 0.16 1.98
N GLY A 863 13.89 -0.99 2.56
CA GLY A 863 14.77 -2.10 2.80
C GLY A 863 15.70 -1.97 3.99
N SER A 864 15.23 -1.25 5.00
CA SER A 864 15.70 -1.30 6.37
C SER A 864 15.39 -2.65 7.05
N ARG A 865 14.37 -3.39 6.59
CA ARG A 865 13.97 -4.69 7.17
C ARG A 865 14.55 -5.90 6.42
N ARG A 866 14.88 -6.95 7.17
CA ARG A 866 15.22 -8.28 6.64
C ARG A 866 14.10 -8.79 5.73
N GLY A 867 14.45 -9.47 4.64
CA GLY A 867 13.49 -9.94 3.64
C GLY A 867 13.14 -8.92 2.56
N SER A 868 13.60 -7.67 2.65
CA SER A 868 13.42 -6.67 1.58
C SER A 868 13.93 -7.15 0.22
N GLU A 869 15.12 -7.75 0.18
CA GLU A 869 15.69 -8.26 -1.06
C GLU A 869 14.81 -9.36 -1.69
N ALA A 870 14.22 -10.23 -0.86
CA ALA A 870 13.26 -11.22 -1.31
C ALA A 870 11.99 -10.54 -1.84
N LEU A 871 11.43 -9.55 -1.14
CA LEU A 871 10.26 -8.77 -1.59
C LEU A 871 10.49 -8.18 -2.99
N TRP A 872 11.63 -7.52 -3.22
CA TRP A 872 11.95 -6.90 -4.50
C TRP A 872 12.16 -7.92 -5.62
N LYS A 873 12.94 -8.98 -5.38
CA LYS A 873 13.27 -10.00 -6.39
C LYS A 873 12.10 -10.93 -6.73
N THR A 874 11.17 -11.13 -5.82
CA THR A 874 10.06 -12.09 -6.01
C THR A 874 8.72 -11.38 -6.13
N HIS A 875 8.20 -10.78 -5.06
CA HIS A 875 6.84 -10.26 -5.01
C HIS A 875 6.61 -9.03 -5.89
N ILE A 876 7.53 -8.05 -5.85
CA ILE A 876 7.41 -6.84 -6.66
C ILE A 876 7.62 -7.21 -8.13
N PHE A 877 8.67 -7.98 -8.44
CA PHE A 877 8.97 -8.40 -9.81
C PHE A 877 7.81 -9.18 -10.45
N GLU A 878 7.38 -10.28 -9.83
CA GLU A 878 6.27 -11.10 -10.37
C GLU A 878 4.94 -10.37 -10.31
N GLY A 879 4.74 -9.54 -9.28
CA GLY A 879 3.55 -8.72 -9.14
C GLY A 879 3.40 -7.66 -10.24
N ILE A 880 4.51 -7.11 -10.75
CA ILE A 880 4.54 -6.23 -11.93
C ILE A 880 4.18 -7.04 -13.18
N ARG A 881 4.82 -8.19 -13.40
CA ARG A 881 4.53 -9.06 -14.55
C ARG A 881 3.07 -9.47 -14.62
N ALA A 882 2.48 -9.82 -13.47
CA ALA A 882 1.07 -10.21 -13.39
C ALA A 882 0.09 -9.07 -13.74
N ARG A 883 0.45 -7.81 -13.48
CA ARG A 883 -0.46 -6.66 -13.59
C ARG A 883 -0.29 -5.85 -14.86
N PHE A 884 0.95 -5.74 -15.33
CA PHE A 884 1.38 -4.87 -16.43
C PHE A 884 1.96 -5.65 -17.60
N GLY A 885 2.10 -6.97 -17.46
CA GLY A 885 2.56 -7.87 -18.51
C GLY A 885 4.01 -8.32 -18.37
N LEU A 886 4.35 -9.41 -19.05
CA LEU A 886 5.71 -9.98 -19.04
C LEU A 886 6.75 -9.01 -19.60
N ARG A 887 6.34 -8.15 -20.55
CA ARG A 887 7.17 -7.09 -21.15
C ARG A 887 7.49 -5.92 -20.22
N ALA A 888 6.83 -5.83 -19.06
CA ALA A 888 6.99 -4.69 -18.17
C ALA A 888 8.37 -4.63 -17.51
N VAL A 889 8.96 -5.79 -17.20
CA VAL A 889 10.26 -5.96 -16.52
C VAL A 889 11.00 -7.19 -17.05
N SER A 890 12.30 -7.09 -17.27
CA SER A 890 13.15 -8.19 -17.73
C SER A 890 13.81 -8.96 -16.57
N GLU A 891 14.34 -10.16 -16.82
CA GLU A 891 15.14 -10.87 -15.81
C GLU A 891 16.42 -10.11 -15.42
N VAL A 892 16.89 -9.20 -16.28
CA VAL A 892 18.00 -8.29 -15.96
C VAL A 892 17.55 -7.22 -14.96
N ASP A 893 16.36 -6.63 -15.16
CA ASP A 893 15.76 -5.67 -14.23
C ASP A 893 15.64 -6.30 -12.82
N LYS A 894 15.30 -7.60 -12.72
CA LYS A 894 15.14 -8.35 -11.46
C LYS A 894 16.36 -8.27 -10.54
N GLN A 895 17.57 -8.29 -11.08
CA GLN A 895 18.80 -8.32 -10.29
C GLN A 895 19.11 -6.98 -9.62
N ASN A 896 18.69 -5.87 -10.24
CA ASN A 896 19.05 -4.51 -9.82
C ASN A 896 17.83 -3.61 -9.54
N LEU A 897 16.63 -4.19 -9.42
CA LEU A 897 15.36 -3.47 -9.41
C LEU A 897 15.31 -2.36 -8.33
N ARG A 898 15.68 -2.69 -7.08
CA ARG A 898 15.72 -1.71 -5.98
C ARG A 898 16.74 -0.61 -6.26
N ARG A 899 17.98 -0.98 -6.59
CA ARG A 899 19.08 -0.02 -6.85
C ARG A 899 18.72 0.97 -7.97
N GLN A 900 18.11 0.48 -9.05
CA GLN A 900 17.68 1.32 -10.18
C GLN A 900 16.61 2.34 -9.78
N LEU A 901 15.81 2.04 -8.75
CA LEU A 901 14.67 2.83 -8.30
C LEU A 901 14.92 3.66 -7.04
N LEU A 902 16.07 3.52 -6.38
CA LEU A 902 16.45 4.37 -5.24
C LEU A 902 16.28 5.88 -5.55
N PRO A 903 16.68 6.41 -6.73
CA PRO A 903 16.50 7.84 -7.04
C PRO A 903 15.04 8.30 -7.12
N VAL A 904 14.08 7.37 -7.26
CA VAL A 904 12.64 7.66 -7.36
C VAL A 904 11.86 7.07 -6.18
N LEU A 905 12.54 6.65 -5.10
CA LEU A 905 11.87 6.00 -3.98
C LEU A 905 10.91 6.93 -3.24
N GLU A 906 11.26 8.21 -3.07
CA GLU A 906 10.38 9.24 -2.50
C GLU A 906 9.07 9.36 -3.31
N TYR A 907 9.16 9.36 -4.65
CA TYR A 907 7.98 9.28 -5.51
C TYR A 907 7.17 8.00 -5.25
N ILE A 908 7.80 6.82 -5.20
CA ILE A 908 7.12 5.55 -4.95
C ILE A 908 6.37 5.60 -3.61
N VAL A 909 7.02 6.04 -2.54
CA VAL A 909 6.44 6.14 -1.19
C VAL A 909 5.25 7.09 -1.20
N ARG A 910 5.42 8.31 -1.72
CA ARG A 910 4.35 9.31 -1.85
C ARG A 910 3.14 8.76 -2.61
N ARG A 911 3.36 8.01 -3.70
CA ARG A 911 2.29 7.37 -4.48
C ARG A 911 1.59 6.25 -3.74
N VAL A 912 2.33 5.37 -3.06
CA VAL A 912 1.77 4.28 -2.25
C VAL A 912 0.88 4.84 -1.15
N VAL A 913 1.41 5.80 -0.41
CA VAL A 913 0.79 6.47 0.74
C VAL A 913 -0.50 7.17 0.32
N ALA A 914 -0.48 7.92 -0.78
CA ALA A 914 -1.68 8.52 -1.38
C ALA A 914 -2.71 7.48 -1.85
N MET A 915 -2.28 6.34 -2.39
CA MET A 915 -3.20 5.29 -2.85
C MET A 915 -3.81 4.45 -1.72
N LEU A 916 -3.11 4.33 -0.60
CA LEU A 916 -3.56 3.64 0.62
C LEU A 916 -4.28 4.57 1.60
N ALA A 917 -4.31 5.88 1.33
CA ALA A 917 -4.77 6.91 2.27
C ALA A 917 -4.05 6.82 3.61
N ILE A 918 -2.72 6.77 3.57
CA ILE A 918 -1.88 6.83 4.77
C ILE A 918 -1.43 8.28 4.89
N PRO A 919 -1.57 8.94 6.04
CA PRO A 919 -0.99 10.27 6.23
C PRO A 919 0.46 10.11 6.72
N ILE A 920 1.42 10.53 5.92
CA ILE A 920 2.82 10.62 6.34
C ILE A 920 3.17 12.09 6.57
N THR A 921 3.99 12.37 7.58
CA THR A 921 4.47 13.73 7.85
C THR A 921 5.31 14.26 6.68
N PRO A 922 5.19 15.55 6.30
CA PRO A 922 6.00 16.12 5.23
C PRO A 922 7.50 15.95 5.47
N LEU A 923 7.93 16.07 6.73
CA LEU A 923 9.31 15.87 7.16
C LEU A 923 9.82 14.45 6.88
N CYS A 924 8.98 13.43 7.04
CA CYS A 924 9.36 12.06 6.68
C CYS A 924 9.59 11.92 5.17
N LEU A 925 8.75 12.51 4.33
CA LEU A 925 8.94 12.45 2.87
C LEU A 925 10.23 13.16 2.43
N GLU A 926 10.54 14.30 3.02
CA GLU A 926 11.79 15.03 2.76
C GLU A 926 13.01 14.18 3.14
N ARG A 927 12.99 13.55 4.33
CA ARG A 927 14.07 12.67 4.79
C ARG A 927 14.24 11.43 3.91
N VAL A 928 13.15 10.84 3.42
CA VAL A 928 13.19 9.73 2.45
C VAL A 928 13.81 10.19 1.13
N GLY A 929 13.55 11.43 0.69
CA GLY A 929 14.19 12.02 -0.48
C GLY A 929 15.70 12.19 -0.33
N GLN A 930 16.16 12.60 0.85
CA GLN A 930 17.58 12.81 1.16
C GLN A 930 18.34 11.49 1.36
N HIS A 931 17.75 10.54 2.09
CA HIS A 931 18.35 9.26 2.44
C HIS A 931 17.40 8.09 2.18
N PRO A 932 17.16 7.74 0.89
CA PRO A 932 16.18 6.72 0.52
C PRO A 932 16.60 5.29 0.89
N ASP A 933 17.89 4.98 0.83
CA ASP A 933 18.36 3.62 1.04
C ASP A 933 18.35 3.26 2.53
N CYS A 934 17.69 2.14 2.87
CA CYS A 934 17.56 1.66 4.24
C CYS A 934 16.91 2.66 5.22
N TYR A 935 16.09 3.60 4.73
CA TYR A 935 15.29 4.48 5.58
C TYR A 935 14.39 3.66 6.51
N THR A 936 14.36 3.99 7.80
CA THR A 936 13.55 3.28 8.80
C THR A 936 12.34 4.13 9.20
N PHE A 937 11.18 3.72 8.72
CA PHE A 937 9.89 4.26 9.11
C PHE A 937 9.54 3.85 10.54
N VAL A 938 9.01 4.80 11.31
CA VAL A 938 8.55 4.65 12.69
C VAL A 938 7.10 5.15 12.86
N LEU A 939 6.50 4.92 14.02
CA LEU A 939 5.12 5.35 14.29
C LEU A 939 4.95 6.87 14.23
N ASP A 940 5.98 7.64 14.60
CA ASP A 940 5.97 9.11 14.58
C ASP A 940 6.01 9.69 13.17
N ASP A 941 6.37 8.89 12.16
CA ASP A 941 6.29 9.31 10.75
C ASP A 941 4.83 9.37 10.24
N LEU A 942 3.91 8.71 10.94
CA LEU A 942 2.48 8.73 10.63
C LEU A 942 1.77 9.86 11.38
N VAL A 943 0.83 10.53 10.72
CA VAL A 943 0.02 11.57 11.38
C VAL A 943 -0.89 10.92 12.45
N PRO A 944 -0.95 11.44 13.69
CA PRO A 944 -1.66 10.78 14.79
C PRO A 944 -3.20 10.71 14.67
N SER A 945 -3.83 11.46 13.77
CA SER A 945 -5.27 11.79 13.83
C SER A 945 -6.19 10.86 13.04
N GLY A 946 -7.05 10.06 13.69
CA GLY A 946 -8.24 9.46 13.08
C GLY A 946 -8.03 8.24 12.16
N ASP A 947 -9.15 7.64 11.74
CA ASP A 947 -9.17 6.60 10.71
C ASP A 947 -9.03 7.22 9.33
N HIS A 948 -8.09 6.73 8.53
CA HIS A 948 -7.87 7.22 7.18
C HIS A 948 -8.40 6.24 6.15
N TYR A 949 -9.13 6.79 5.18
CA TYR A 949 -9.77 6.04 4.11
C TYR A 949 -9.82 6.89 2.85
N ARG A 950 -10.03 6.22 1.71
CA ARG A 950 -10.15 6.91 0.42
C ARG A 950 -11.55 6.74 -0.14
N VAL A 951 -12.21 7.85 -0.44
CA VAL A 951 -13.51 7.86 -1.10
C VAL A 951 -13.38 8.21 -2.58
N LYS A 952 -14.16 7.54 -3.43
CA LYS A 952 -14.48 8.00 -4.78
C LYS A 952 -15.97 7.96 -4.95
N HIS A 953 -16.56 8.94 -5.62
CA HIS A 953 -18.01 9.08 -5.67
C HIS A 953 -18.47 9.57 -7.05
N ASN A 954 -19.73 9.32 -7.38
CA ASN A 954 -20.35 9.76 -8.64
C ASN A 954 -20.96 11.17 -8.55
N VAL A 955 -20.82 11.81 -7.39
CA VAL A 955 -21.49 13.05 -7.02
C VAL A 955 -20.79 14.28 -7.60
N ALA A 956 -20.74 14.40 -8.93
CA ALA A 956 -20.10 15.53 -9.61
C ALA A 956 -20.76 16.88 -9.29
N MET A 957 -22.08 16.86 -9.03
CA MET A 957 -22.84 18.03 -8.63
C MET A 957 -22.37 18.65 -7.31
N LEU A 958 -21.66 17.89 -6.45
CA LEU A 958 -21.03 18.43 -5.24
C LEU A 958 -20.04 19.56 -5.60
N TYR A 959 -19.09 19.27 -6.49
CA TYR A 959 -18.06 20.24 -6.88
C TYR A 959 -18.64 21.42 -7.65
N PHE A 960 -19.64 21.15 -8.50
CA PHE A 960 -20.37 22.20 -9.20
C PHE A 960 -21.08 23.13 -8.21
N SER A 961 -21.76 22.56 -7.21
CA SER A 961 -22.44 23.34 -6.17
C SER A 961 -21.46 24.16 -5.34
N MET A 962 -20.30 23.60 -4.96
CA MET A 962 -19.24 24.35 -4.28
C MET A 962 -18.77 25.53 -5.13
N ALA A 963 -18.51 25.30 -6.42
CA ALA A 963 -18.06 26.34 -7.33
C ALA A 963 -19.14 27.43 -7.53
N SER A 964 -20.41 27.04 -7.69
CA SER A 964 -21.53 27.98 -7.84
C SER A 964 -21.72 28.83 -6.59
N LEU A 965 -21.60 28.25 -5.39
CA LEU A 965 -21.69 29.00 -4.13
C LEU A 965 -20.51 29.97 -3.96
N LEU A 966 -19.29 29.56 -4.31
CA LEU A 966 -18.11 30.43 -4.29
C LEU A 966 -18.23 31.57 -5.29
N LEU A 967 -18.76 31.29 -6.49
CA LEU A 967 -19.03 32.32 -7.50
C LEU A 967 -20.06 33.32 -7.00
N LEU A 968 -21.14 32.85 -6.37
CA LEU A 968 -22.19 33.69 -5.81
C LEU A 968 -21.66 34.58 -4.69
N GLN A 969 -20.81 34.04 -3.80
CA GLN A 969 -20.09 34.82 -2.78
C GLN A 969 -19.22 35.90 -3.42
N ALA A 970 -18.41 35.56 -4.42
CA ALA A 970 -17.56 36.52 -5.11
C ALA A 970 -18.38 37.63 -5.81
N THR A 971 -19.53 37.30 -6.39
CA THR A 971 -20.41 38.30 -7.01
C THR A 971 -21.05 39.23 -5.97
N CYS A 972 -21.49 38.72 -4.83
CA CYS A 972 -22.03 39.56 -3.75
C CYS A 972 -20.95 40.50 -3.19
N ASP A 973 -19.74 40.00 -2.95
CA ASP A 973 -18.61 40.81 -2.47
C ASP A 973 -18.20 41.90 -3.48
N SER A 974 -18.31 41.62 -4.78
CA SER A 974 -18.03 42.59 -5.84
C SER A 974 -19.07 43.72 -5.92
N ILE A 975 -20.35 43.41 -5.68
CA ILE A 975 -21.45 44.39 -5.64
C ILE A 975 -21.34 45.27 -4.39
N ASP A 976 -21.02 44.68 -3.23
CA ASP A 976 -20.77 45.43 -1.99
C ASP A 976 -19.51 46.32 -2.09
N GLY A 977 -18.49 45.88 -2.84
CA GLY A 977 -17.32 46.69 -3.19
C GLY A 977 -17.65 47.86 -4.11
N ALA A 978 -18.49 47.65 -5.12
CA ALA A 978 -18.94 48.69 -6.05
C ALA A 978 -19.88 49.72 -5.38
N CYS A 979 -20.84 49.27 -4.55
CA CYS A 979 -21.70 50.16 -3.77
C CYS A 979 -20.91 50.96 -2.71
N LYS A 980 -19.79 50.44 -2.20
CA LYS A 980 -18.89 51.21 -1.34
C LYS A 980 -18.13 52.29 -2.13
N MET A 981 -17.72 52.03 -3.37
CA MET A 981 -17.10 53.08 -4.22
C MET A 981 -18.11 54.16 -4.61
N GLU A 982 -19.34 53.80 -4.99
CA GLU A 982 -20.39 54.79 -5.33
C GLU A 982 -20.83 55.63 -4.10
N ARG A 983 -20.82 55.07 -2.89
CA ARG A 983 -21.05 55.86 -1.66
C ARG A 983 -19.89 56.82 -1.37
N VAL A 984 -18.65 56.44 -1.66
CA VAL A 984 -17.49 57.33 -1.48
C VAL A 984 -17.47 58.45 -2.52
N GLU A 985 -17.95 58.21 -3.75
CA GLU A 985 -18.09 59.26 -4.77
C GLU A 985 -19.27 60.20 -4.50
N MET A 986 -20.41 59.69 -4.01
CA MET A 986 -21.56 60.51 -3.61
C MET A 986 -21.29 61.37 -2.36
N ASP A 987 -20.59 60.84 -1.36
CA ASP A 987 -20.19 61.60 -0.17
C ASP A 987 -19.08 62.63 -0.48
N GLY A 988 -18.36 62.45 -1.59
CA GLY A 988 -17.31 63.36 -2.08
C GLY A 988 -17.83 64.60 -2.82
N GLU A 989 -19.04 64.57 -3.38
CA GLU A 989 -19.63 65.71 -4.10
C GLU A 989 -20.48 66.64 -3.21
N GLN A 990 -20.94 66.18 -2.04
CA GLN A 990 -21.68 67.02 -1.08
C GLN A 990 -20.80 67.85 -0.14
N GLN A 991 -19.48 67.66 -0.14
CA GLN A 991 -18.53 68.41 0.70
C GLN A 991 -17.68 69.45 -0.05
N ARG A 992 -18.04 69.81 -1.30
CA ARG A 992 -17.27 70.81 -2.09
C ARG A 992 -17.84 72.23 -2.13
N ASN A 993 -18.95 72.50 -1.45
CA ASN A 993 -19.52 73.83 -1.35
C ASN A 993 -19.67 74.24 0.12
N ASP A 994 -18.56 74.56 0.79
CA ASP A 994 -18.48 75.65 1.76
C ASP A 994 -17.02 75.90 2.16
N ALA A 995 -16.61 77.15 2.04
CA ALA A 995 -15.23 77.61 1.97
C ALA A 995 -14.53 77.73 3.33
N ASP A 996 -13.21 77.53 3.27
CA ASP A 996 -12.12 78.12 4.05
C ASP A 996 -12.46 78.96 5.29
N LEU A 997 -11.93 78.56 6.46
CA LEU A 997 -11.02 79.35 7.31
C LEU A 997 -10.71 78.63 8.64
N ASN A 998 -9.44 78.24 8.80
CA ASN A 998 -8.69 77.91 10.03
C ASN A 998 -9.26 76.88 11.03
N GLY A 999 -8.66 75.68 11.05
CA GLY A 999 -8.73 74.71 12.15
C GLY A 999 -7.35 74.10 12.48
N PRO A 1000 -6.94 73.98 13.76
CA PRO A 1000 -5.73 73.30 14.17
C PRO A 1000 -5.98 71.84 14.60
N LEU A 1001 -4.91 71.02 14.53
CA LEU A 1001 -4.71 69.71 15.18
C LEU A 1001 -5.58 68.58 14.59
N THR A 1002 -5.07 67.42 14.16
CA THR A 1002 -3.86 66.69 14.57
C THR A 1002 -3.58 65.63 13.51
N CYS A 1003 -2.32 65.55 13.13
CA CYS A 1003 -1.74 64.51 12.30
C CYS A 1003 -1.28 63.32 13.16
N HIS A 1004 -1.21 62.15 12.49
CA HIS A 1004 -0.43 60.97 12.85
C HIS A 1004 -0.86 60.20 14.11
N ILE A 1005 -1.48 59.02 13.90
CA ILE A 1005 -1.15 57.69 14.49
C ILE A 1005 -2.16 56.70 13.89
N GLU A 1006 -1.99 56.33 12.61
CA GLU A 1006 -2.63 55.11 12.05
C GLU A 1006 -1.67 54.33 11.13
N GLN A 1007 -0.35 54.58 11.24
CA GLN A 1007 0.68 53.90 10.45
C GLN A 1007 1.77 53.23 11.31
N SER A 1008 1.41 52.56 12.41
CA SER A 1008 2.41 51.76 13.16
C SER A 1008 1.89 50.45 13.76
N ILE A 1009 0.91 49.78 13.15
CA ILE A 1009 0.51 48.41 13.55
C ILE A 1009 0.63 47.42 12.38
N HIS A 1010 1.61 47.65 11.51
CA HIS A 1010 2.18 46.61 10.69
C HIS A 1010 3.70 46.70 10.86
N ASP A 1011 4.30 45.56 11.17
CA ASP A 1011 5.73 45.32 11.43
C ASP A 1011 6.22 45.62 12.86
N SER A 1012 6.04 44.67 13.78
CA SER A 1012 7.10 44.32 14.75
C SER A 1012 6.94 42.91 15.29
N THR A 1013 8.05 42.18 15.24
CA THR A 1013 8.33 40.89 15.86
C THR A 1013 8.11 40.92 17.38
N GLU A 1014 7.42 39.90 17.91
CA GLU A 1014 7.28 39.56 19.35
C GLU A 1014 7.32 40.75 20.32
N ALA A 1015 6.28 41.59 20.28
CA ALA A 1015 6.05 42.62 21.28
C ALA A 1015 5.24 42.07 22.48
N ASP A 1016 5.67 42.46 23.68
CA ASP A 1016 5.23 41.98 24.99
C ASP A 1016 3.69 42.03 25.19
N GLU A 1017 3.00 40.89 25.07
CA GLU A 1017 1.53 40.77 25.22
C GLU A 1017 1.00 41.36 26.55
N LEU A 1018 1.83 41.37 27.60
CA LEU A 1018 1.49 41.97 28.89
C LEU A 1018 1.34 43.51 28.80
N ALA A 1019 2.09 44.15 27.90
CA ALA A 1019 2.00 45.60 27.67
C ALA A 1019 0.71 45.99 26.92
N LEU A 1020 0.27 45.15 25.99
CA LEU A 1020 -1.02 45.31 25.28
C LEU A 1020 -2.20 45.21 26.25
N LEU A 1021 -2.24 44.20 27.11
CA LEU A 1021 -3.31 44.04 28.11
C LEU A 1021 -3.38 45.20 29.11
N ARG A 1022 -2.24 45.82 29.43
CA ARG A 1022 -2.19 47.05 30.25
C ARG A 1022 -2.76 48.26 29.52
N ALA A 1023 -2.44 48.41 28.24
CA ALA A 1023 -2.97 49.50 27.43
C ALA A 1023 -4.48 49.40 27.30
N GLU A 1024 -5.02 48.19 27.11
CA GLU A 1024 -6.46 47.94 27.06
C GLU A 1024 -7.16 48.20 28.40
N ASN A 1025 -6.60 47.73 29.52
CA ASN A 1025 -7.17 48.00 30.84
C ASN A 1025 -7.13 49.51 31.19
N ALA A 1026 -6.08 50.23 30.80
CA ALA A 1026 -6.01 51.68 30.96
C ALA A 1026 -7.06 52.42 30.10
N LEU A 1027 -7.34 51.93 28.89
CA LEU A 1027 -8.38 52.45 28.01
C LEU A 1027 -9.78 52.22 28.61
N LEU A 1028 -10.01 51.03 29.19
CA LEU A 1028 -11.23 50.67 29.92
C LEU A 1028 -11.47 51.61 31.11
N LYS A 1029 -10.46 51.87 31.93
CA LYS A 1029 -10.53 52.84 33.04
C LYS A 1029 -10.85 54.26 32.54
N LYS A 1030 -10.25 54.69 31.42
CA LYS A 1030 -10.58 55.98 30.80
C LYS A 1030 -12.03 56.04 30.31
N LYS A 1031 -12.54 54.97 29.69
CA LYS A 1031 -13.94 54.87 29.24
C LYS A 1031 -14.92 54.87 30.42
N VAL A 1032 -14.63 54.13 31.50
CA VAL A 1032 -15.45 54.13 32.73
C VAL A 1032 -15.48 55.54 33.34
N LYS A 1033 -14.33 56.20 33.46
CA LYS A 1033 -14.25 57.57 34.00
C LYS A 1033 -14.92 58.61 33.09
N ALA A 1034 -14.90 58.42 31.77
CA ALA A 1034 -15.64 59.25 30.82
C ALA A 1034 -17.16 59.05 30.95
N LEU A 1035 -17.62 57.82 31.16
CA LEU A 1035 -19.01 57.49 31.42
C LEU A 1035 -19.50 58.06 32.78
N GLU A 1036 -18.64 58.07 33.79
CA GLU A 1036 -18.93 58.72 35.09
C GLU A 1036 -18.99 60.24 34.96
N LYS A 1037 -18.10 60.86 34.16
CA LYS A 1037 -18.09 62.31 33.94
C LYS A 1037 -19.28 62.78 33.08
N ALA A 1038 -19.72 61.97 32.12
CA ALA A 1038 -20.93 62.22 31.33
C ALA A 1038 -22.24 62.07 32.14
N ARG A 1039 -22.18 61.47 33.34
CA ARG A 1039 -23.32 61.20 34.23
C ARG A 1039 -23.70 62.36 35.15
N GLY A 1040 -22.91 63.45 35.18
CA GLY A 1040 -23.06 64.58 36.10
C GLY A 1040 -24.48 65.18 36.25
N ASP A 1041 -25.40 64.98 35.29
CA ASP A 1041 -26.71 65.64 35.27
C ASP A 1041 -27.95 64.71 35.39
N LYS A 1042 -27.82 63.42 35.76
CA LYS A 1042 -29.01 62.53 35.91
C LYS A 1042 -29.02 61.69 37.20
N PRO A 1043 -29.81 62.05 38.23
CA PRO A 1043 -29.89 61.30 39.48
C PRO A 1043 -30.91 60.15 39.34
N GLY A 1044 -30.46 58.92 39.17
CA GLY A 1044 -31.38 57.76 39.18
C GLY A 1044 -30.84 56.39 38.78
N LEU A 1045 -29.73 56.30 38.04
CA LEU A 1045 -29.13 55.00 37.67
C LEU A 1045 -27.86 54.71 38.48
N LYS A 1046 -27.87 53.59 39.21
CA LYS A 1046 -26.70 53.02 39.89
C LYS A 1046 -25.93 52.17 38.89
N LEU A 1047 -24.82 52.69 38.36
CA LEU A 1047 -23.86 51.87 37.62
C LEU A 1047 -23.18 50.95 38.65
N VAL A 1048 -23.45 49.65 38.60
CA VAL A 1048 -22.75 48.65 39.41
C VAL A 1048 -21.48 48.27 38.65
N ILE A 1049 -20.48 49.14 38.68
CA ILE A 1049 -19.12 48.75 38.36
C ILE A 1049 -18.41 48.62 39.70
N ASP A 1050 -18.09 47.39 40.10
CA ASP A 1050 -17.39 47.13 41.34
C ASP A 1050 -15.92 47.53 41.12
N GLU A 1051 -15.52 48.70 41.64
CA GLU A 1051 -14.12 49.18 41.57
C GLU A 1051 -13.12 48.12 42.07
N LYS A 1052 -13.58 47.20 42.92
CA LYS A 1052 -12.81 46.04 43.38
C LYS A 1052 -12.41 45.09 42.27
N GLU A 1053 -13.24 44.89 41.25
CA GLU A 1053 -12.93 43.99 40.12
C GLU A 1053 -11.85 44.60 39.22
N ILE A 1054 -11.92 45.90 38.94
CA ILE A 1054 -10.91 46.62 38.16
C ILE A 1054 -9.56 46.65 38.90
N GLN A 1055 -9.57 46.86 40.23
CA GLN A 1055 -8.36 46.76 41.06
C GLN A 1055 -7.81 45.32 41.12
N GLN A 1056 -8.68 44.31 41.00
CA GLN A 1056 -8.26 42.91 40.96
C GLN A 1056 -7.46 42.58 39.70
N ILE A 1057 -7.82 43.18 38.56
CA ILE A 1057 -7.10 43.00 37.28
C ILE A 1057 -5.69 43.59 37.38
N ASP A 1058 -5.48 44.75 38.04
CA ASP A 1058 -4.14 45.31 38.24
C ASP A 1058 -3.25 44.39 39.10
N ILE A 1059 -3.81 43.80 40.16
CA ILE A 1059 -3.09 42.85 41.04
C ILE A 1059 -2.70 41.60 40.25
N LEU A 1060 -3.56 41.15 39.34
CA LEU A 1060 -3.32 39.98 38.49
C LEU A 1060 -2.26 40.26 37.41
N LEU A 1061 -2.32 41.42 36.74
CA LEU A 1061 -1.31 41.85 35.78
C LEU A 1061 0.07 42.04 36.44
N LYS A 1062 0.11 42.48 37.71
CA LYS A 1062 1.35 42.56 38.48
C LYS A 1062 1.93 41.18 38.80
N LYS A 1063 1.08 40.22 39.21
CA LYS A 1063 1.51 38.82 39.45
C LYS A 1063 2.01 38.12 38.19
N ALA A 1064 1.43 38.42 37.03
CA ALA A 1064 1.90 37.90 35.74
C ALA A 1064 3.30 38.45 35.38
N GLU A 1065 3.57 39.71 35.73
CA GLU A 1065 4.89 40.33 35.52
C GLU A 1065 5.95 39.75 36.46
N ASP A 1066 5.60 39.54 37.73
CA ASP A 1066 6.47 38.87 38.70
C ASP A 1066 6.81 37.44 38.22
N ALA A 1067 5.82 36.70 37.72
CA ALA A 1067 6.02 35.36 37.15
C ALA A 1067 6.89 35.36 35.89
N LYS A 1068 6.73 36.38 35.01
CA LYS A 1068 7.57 36.55 33.82
C LYS A 1068 9.02 36.87 34.20
N MET A 1069 9.25 37.77 35.15
CA MET A 1069 10.58 38.12 35.65
C MET A 1069 11.26 36.94 36.37
N GLU A 1070 10.50 36.12 37.09
CA GLU A 1070 11.01 34.91 37.75
C GLU A 1070 11.34 33.80 36.71
N ALA A 1071 10.55 33.70 35.63
CA ALA A 1071 10.82 32.79 34.52
C ALA A 1071 12.04 33.20 33.68
N MET A 1072 12.32 34.51 33.53
CA MET A 1072 13.52 34.98 32.84
C MET A 1072 14.81 34.76 33.66
N ASN A 1073 14.71 34.62 34.99
CA ASN A 1073 15.84 34.35 35.89
C ASN A 1073 16.06 32.85 36.18
N TYR A 1074 15.66 31.97 35.25
CA TYR A 1074 15.64 30.52 35.44
C TYR A 1074 17.03 29.90 35.68
N ALA A 1075 17.22 29.23 36.83
CA ALA A 1075 18.32 28.30 37.08
C ALA A 1075 17.75 26.92 37.51
N ALA A 1076 18.41 25.84 37.06
CA ALA A 1076 17.88 24.48 36.89
C ALA A 1076 17.42 23.68 38.14
N SER A 1077 16.94 24.30 39.24
CA SER A 1077 16.64 23.59 40.49
C SER A 1077 15.24 23.80 41.11
N THR A 1078 14.27 24.39 40.41
CA THR A 1078 12.91 24.59 40.96
C THR A 1078 11.95 23.42 40.68
N SER A 1079 11.24 22.96 41.72
CA SER A 1079 10.37 21.78 41.67
C SER A 1079 9.14 21.94 40.76
N ARG A 1080 8.81 20.88 40.00
CA ARG A 1080 7.66 20.75 39.08
C ARG A 1080 6.29 21.12 39.68
N GLU A 1081 6.16 21.09 41.02
CA GLU A 1081 4.97 21.52 41.76
C GLU A 1081 4.73 23.04 41.70
N LYS A 1082 5.80 23.84 41.64
CA LYS A 1082 5.75 25.31 41.62
C LYS A 1082 5.34 25.82 40.23
N LEU A 1083 5.89 25.24 39.15
CA LEU A 1083 5.47 25.51 37.77
C LEU A 1083 3.97 25.22 37.56
N GLY A 1084 3.46 24.17 38.21
CA GLY A 1084 2.03 23.84 38.18
C GLY A 1084 1.15 24.82 38.97
N GLN A 1085 1.70 25.59 39.91
CA GLN A 1085 0.98 26.70 40.56
C GLN A 1085 0.96 27.93 39.66
N ASP A 1086 2.08 28.29 39.03
CA ASP A 1086 2.19 29.49 38.19
C ASP A 1086 1.32 29.38 36.93
N VAL A 1087 1.27 28.20 36.30
CA VAL A 1087 0.36 27.93 35.16
C VAL A 1087 -1.11 28.05 35.58
N ARG A 1088 -1.47 27.61 36.79
CA ARG A 1088 -2.84 27.77 37.30
C ARG A 1088 -3.19 29.22 37.58
N VAL A 1089 -2.23 30.01 38.05
CA VAL A 1089 -2.42 31.46 38.22
C VAL A 1089 -2.64 32.13 36.86
N LEU A 1090 -1.81 31.83 35.85
CA LEU A 1090 -1.97 32.36 34.49
C LEU A 1090 -3.31 31.94 33.84
N GLN A 1091 -3.74 30.70 34.03
CA GLN A 1091 -5.06 30.23 33.57
C GLN A 1091 -6.22 30.96 34.27
N THR A 1092 -6.06 31.29 35.55
CA THR A 1092 -7.07 32.06 36.30
C THR A 1092 -7.14 33.52 35.83
N ILE A 1093 -6.03 34.06 35.31
CA ILE A 1093 -5.95 35.40 34.71
C ILE A 1093 -6.63 35.42 33.33
N LEU A 1094 -6.40 34.41 32.49
CA LEU A 1094 -7.00 34.31 31.16
C LEU A 1094 -8.52 34.08 31.18
N GLN A 1095 -9.02 33.53 32.27
CA GLN A 1095 -10.43 33.17 32.44
C GLN A 1095 -11.28 34.28 33.08
N LYS A 1096 -10.64 35.27 33.71
CA LYS A 1096 -11.28 36.45 34.28
C LYS A 1096 -11.10 37.63 33.34
#